data_AF-A0A9P7H0R8-F1
#
_entry.id   AF-A0A9P7H0R8-F1
#
_cell.length_a   1.000
_cell.length_b   1.000
_cell.length_c   1.000
_cell.angle_alpha   90.00
_cell.angle_beta   90.00
_cell.angle_gamma   90.00
#
_symmetry.space_group_name_H-M   'P 1'
#
loop_
_entity.id
_entity.type
_entity.pdbx_description
1 polymer ?
#
loop_
_entity_poly.entity_id
_entity_poly.type
_entity_poly.pdbx_seq_one_letter_code
_entity_poly.pdbx_strand_id
1 'polypeptide(L)'
;MKQNRVPGLSIAIVHGDDAKSLAFGLSSVQGQAPCTTDTLFDIASSSKSLTGGAIALLINDKKFPEVQYDAVVSELLPDDFVLSENSYTKIVTIDDLLGHRTGMPGHDDSYMGMRATEPDNARSITRNLRNLASAASPGLRYIYCNMMYTVLTHLIEVQTGQGFGKFLQDRVFDPLGMSSSNLQPENTKARGHGYRLAKGHIWDKKTSSFREIEAVDCPEGQGAGSIITSANDFIKWIKALLNREGPINEDVYQGLIRPRSSRPAKNRKKKADTDRIFYAAGMDSYWHGDHAVFGHSGDITGFGSRFVFLPDLKFGAVVMGNSSGTNSVAAQLFRELIEHVISPRHDQPSPKHSNLDNEGRNQYENSAQANAKQRNEGKGTADKARKATKGTPRETGKTSNKNESPTETTKRRDLELVSYTGNYWNPGYRNMKVEIKGGQLFIDATDRSLGFTSYLEDQGDGLLFDAHVRDAFDTGAEILRTKFVIENGTVVRMGMDLEPVVNDLIWFDRIETSIFQSSMMTLLVAALLAVLKFTVASSNSCPVITQQLSDPPYENYFYSDCNTDAQVVITSPLPDSNLSIIGPRLIVAWPAGNSGICTFFQPQNEKNGTLAVELVNSTLGSPLGVVKSKNKNSEYPFVGVEGVLSFNTSANLTIAILGSIRNIRDFTEGPSILNPTIQNATNITSVKNGGVLVSRLWLDNITTTNLVLEPWENKNNIMTIDNQTVSFGAGFYRFSASFNYPQLKQLSPQQVINNQSRSLIKQEPSQVRSLSFFSYTDKLLAGGWRFLTYFGRDTMIAALLLEPVLSAGNNSALEAVIGAVLERINRTDGSVCHEETIGDYATLLNLQKGTVSTAPGFTYPMIDTDYFLPVLMDRYFSAMPSRVKPLLSTKAGDVDVENRNLTWGNLSYTNALKIMNITEAFEKHQAVKNLIQLKKGELVGQWRDSSYGLANGRIPFDVNCALVPAALYAISNLAKVPGVYPNNSVTKDWSDIAAKRAKVWEDNTLSLFQYNVSVDTAKSRLDDYVDTNTFYDGPTHADSLANYSSSGRVVDYAIAINTTAKLDKIAITHTDTAFRLFLLNSTNDAQLTIFLNATANAILRPFPAGLSTPYGIVVANPALADDKEITAGFTNSAYHGTVIWSWQLALMAKGLERQLARCLPSANESDNTPAFCRNNGVHTALKRAYNHLWGIIDDNSDRLQSEVWSWSYSSKGGYKFAPLGTLPPPPGLGSGTESNVRQLWSLTFLAVKRNKDFA
;
A
#
# COMPACT_ATOMS: atom_id res chain seq x y z
N MET A 1 -0.06 -31.47 30.27
CA MET A 1 -1.39 -31.98 30.65
C MET A 1 -2.02 -31.20 31.80
N LYS A 2 -1.80 -31.57 33.08
CA LYS A 2 -2.56 -31.08 34.27
C LYS A 2 -2.82 -29.57 34.29
N GLN A 3 -1.77 -28.75 34.12
CA GLN A 3 -1.87 -27.27 34.09
C GLN A 3 -2.84 -26.75 33.01
N ASN A 4 -2.82 -27.35 31.82
CA ASN A 4 -3.61 -26.93 30.65
C ASN A 4 -4.93 -27.72 30.50
N ARG A 5 -5.33 -28.52 31.49
CA ARG A 5 -6.60 -29.28 31.50
C ARG A 5 -6.80 -30.13 30.23
N VAL A 6 -5.80 -30.96 29.94
CA VAL A 6 -5.83 -31.98 28.88
C VAL A 6 -6.04 -33.36 29.52
N PRO A 7 -7.17 -34.05 29.25
CA PRO A 7 -7.44 -35.39 29.81
C PRO A 7 -6.52 -36.47 29.23
N GLY A 8 -6.36 -36.49 27.90
CA GLY A 8 -5.53 -37.43 27.17
C GLY A 8 -4.79 -36.76 26.02
N LEU A 9 -3.56 -37.19 25.77
CA LEU A 9 -2.80 -36.78 24.59
C LEU A 9 -1.95 -37.92 24.02
N SER A 10 -1.60 -37.79 22.74
CA SER A 10 -0.61 -38.60 22.05
C SER A 10 0.45 -37.69 21.41
N ILE A 11 1.69 -38.16 21.36
CA ILE A 11 2.86 -37.48 20.80
C ILE A 11 3.55 -38.47 19.86
N ALA A 12 4.01 -38.01 18.70
CA ALA A 12 5.00 -38.72 17.91
C ALA A 12 6.10 -37.74 17.46
N ILE A 13 7.34 -38.24 17.39
CA ILE A 13 8.56 -37.50 17.04
C ILE A 13 9.34 -38.34 16.04
N VAL A 14 9.93 -37.70 15.04
CA VAL A 14 10.87 -38.29 14.08
C VAL A 14 12.16 -37.46 14.05
N HIS A 15 13.31 -38.12 14.02
CA HIS A 15 14.62 -37.47 13.88
C HIS A 15 15.54 -38.37 13.04
N GLY A 16 15.96 -37.88 11.86
CA GLY A 16 16.47 -38.77 10.83
C GLY A 16 15.37 -39.74 10.39
N ASP A 17 15.68 -41.03 10.35
CA ASP A 17 14.72 -42.07 10.00
C ASP A 17 13.94 -42.64 11.19
N ASP A 18 14.42 -42.43 12.41
CA ASP A 18 13.86 -42.97 13.66
C ASP A 18 12.58 -42.22 14.08
N ALA A 19 11.45 -42.91 14.13
CA ALA A 19 10.19 -42.40 14.67
C ALA A 19 9.82 -43.08 15.99
N LYS A 20 9.38 -42.30 16.99
CA LYS A 20 8.94 -42.80 18.31
C LYS A 20 7.69 -42.05 18.78
N SER A 21 6.80 -42.76 19.47
CA SER A 21 5.53 -42.21 19.94
C SER A 21 5.25 -42.59 21.38
N LEU A 22 4.46 -41.75 22.06
CA LEU A 22 4.03 -41.90 23.45
C LEU A 22 2.60 -41.37 23.61
N ALA A 23 1.86 -41.89 24.58
CA ALA A 23 0.54 -41.40 24.93
C ALA A 23 0.34 -41.38 26.45
N PHE A 24 -0.55 -40.49 26.90
CA PHE A 24 -0.75 -40.17 28.31
C PHE A 24 -2.23 -39.88 28.59
N GLY A 25 -2.71 -40.31 29.76
CA GLY A 25 -4.05 -39.98 30.26
C GLY A 25 -5.18 -40.77 29.60
N LEU A 26 -6.34 -40.13 29.43
CA LEU A 26 -7.60 -40.80 29.05
C LEU A 26 -8.15 -40.28 27.72
N SER A 27 -8.53 -41.19 26.82
CA SER A 27 -9.27 -40.90 25.58
C SER A 27 -10.76 -40.64 25.84
N SER A 28 -11.29 -41.15 26.97
CA SER A 28 -12.60 -40.81 27.54
C SER A 28 -12.47 -40.78 29.07
N VAL A 29 -12.92 -39.68 29.70
CA VAL A 29 -12.97 -39.50 31.15
C VAL A 29 -14.19 -40.21 31.72
N GLN A 30 -15.35 -40.13 31.06
CA GLN A 30 -16.58 -40.76 31.54
C GLN A 30 -16.50 -42.29 31.40
N GLY A 31 -15.96 -42.78 30.28
CA GLY A 31 -15.71 -44.20 30.04
C GLY A 31 -14.39 -44.73 30.63
N GLN A 32 -13.59 -43.89 31.29
CA GLN A 32 -12.26 -44.23 31.85
C GLN A 32 -11.30 -44.91 30.84
N ALA A 33 -11.48 -44.67 29.54
CA ALA A 33 -10.71 -45.31 28.49
C ALA A 33 -9.30 -44.69 28.38
N PRO A 34 -8.22 -45.50 28.32
CA PRO A 34 -6.86 -44.98 28.22
C PRO A 34 -6.61 -44.28 26.87
N CYS A 35 -5.73 -43.28 26.88
CA CYS A 35 -5.17 -42.70 25.67
C CYS A 35 -3.99 -43.55 25.19
N THR A 36 -3.91 -43.81 23.89
CA THR A 36 -2.87 -44.64 23.26
C THR A 36 -2.21 -43.90 22.09
N THR A 37 -1.07 -44.40 21.60
CA THR A 37 -0.39 -43.89 20.41
C THR A 37 -1.25 -43.93 19.15
N ASP A 38 -2.26 -44.80 19.17
CA ASP A 38 -3.16 -45.16 18.09
C ASP A 38 -4.61 -44.70 18.33
N THR A 39 -4.85 -43.93 19.41
CA THR A 39 -6.09 -43.20 19.63
C THR A 39 -6.25 -42.16 18.51
N LEU A 40 -7.48 -42.05 18.02
CA LEU A 40 -7.86 -41.19 16.90
C LEU A 40 -8.48 -39.89 17.42
N PHE A 41 -8.03 -38.76 16.88
CA PHE A 41 -8.49 -37.42 17.20
C PHE A 41 -8.89 -36.69 15.92
N ASP A 42 -9.86 -35.78 16.01
CA ASP A 42 -10.00 -34.71 15.01
C ASP A 42 -8.81 -33.78 15.15
N ILE A 43 -8.02 -33.65 14.08
CA ILE A 43 -6.86 -32.75 14.05
C ILE A 43 -7.22 -31.32 13.66
N ALA A 44 -8.50 -31.02 13.40
CA ALA A 44 -9.03 -29.71 13.08
C ALA A 44 -8.18 -29.02 11.99
N SER A 45 -7.83 -27.74 12.15
CA SER A 45 -7.09 -26.98 11.14
C SER A 45 -5.68 -27.53 10.78
N SER A 46 -5.11 -28.50 11.48
CA SER A 46 -3.91 -29.21 10.97
C SER A 46 -4.19 -30.03 9.70
N SER A 47 -5.46 -30.37 9.46
CA SER A 47 -5.96 -31.00 8.22
C SER A 47 -5.56 -30.22 6.97
N LYS A 48 -5.46 -28.89 7.06
CA LYS A 48 -5.11 -27.99 5.95
C LYS A 48 -3.77 -28.38 5.27
N SER A 49 -2.82 -28.95 6.02
CA SER A 49 -1.55 -29.44 5.47
C SER A 49 -1.71 -30.66 4.55
N LEU A 50 -2.63 -31.57 4.87
CA LEU A 50 -2.99 -32.71 4.02
C LEU A 50 -3.83 -32.27 2.82
N THR A 51 -4.68 -31.26 2.97
CA THR A 51 -5.43 -30.63 1.86
C THR A 51 -4.48 -29.92 0.88
N GLY A 52 -3.49 -29.18 1.39
CA GLY A 52 -2.41 -28.61 0.58
C GLY A 52 -1.59 -29.70 -0.12
N GLY A 53 -1.35 -30.83 0.55
CA GLY A 53 -0.75 -32.03 -0.03
C GLY A 53 -1.56 -32.61 -1.18
N ALA A 54 -2.87 -32.78 -0.99
CA ALA A 54 -3.78 -33.28 -2.01
C ALA A 54 -3.80 -32.39 -3.26
N ILE A 55 -3.81 -31.07 -3.09
CA ILE A 55 -3.72 -30.10 -4.19
C ILE A 55 -2.36 -30.15 -4.89
N ALA A 56 -1.25 -30.18 -4.16
CA ALA A 56 0.08 -30.32 -4.76
C ALA A 56 0.24 -31.64 -5.54
N LEU A 57 -0.34 -32.74 -5.04
CA LEU A 57 -0.39 -34.04 -5.70
C LEU A 57 -1.34 -34.12 -6.90
N LEU A 58 -2.32 -33.21 -6.99
CA LEU A 58 -3.20 -33.04 -8.14
C LEU A 58 -2.48 -32.23 -9.24
N ILE A 59 -1.85 -31.10 -8.88
CA ILE A 59 -1.05 -30.25 -9.79
C ILE A 59 0.11 -31.03 -10.42
N ASN A 60 0.76 -31.91 -9.66
CA ASN A 60 1.82 -32.79 -10.14
C ASN A 60 1.31 -34.01 -10.96
N ASP A 61 0.00 -34.25 -11.04
CA ASP A 61 -0.57 -35.33 -11.84
C ASP A 61 -0.86 -34.86 -13.27
N LYS A 62 -0.08 -35.38 -14.23
CA LYS A 62 -0.15 -35.03 -15.66
C LYS A 62 -1.49 -35.37 -16.34
N LYS A 63 -2.45 -35.96 -15.62
CA LYS A 63 -3.85 -36.12 -16.06
C LYS A 63 -4.69 -34.85 -15.94
N PHE A 64 -4.28 -33.90 -15.11
CA PHE A 64 -5.01 -32.66 -14.81
C PHE A 64 -4.15 -31.41 -15.10
N PRO A 65 -3.61 -31.26 -16.34
CA PRO A 65 -2.65 -30.21 -16.66
C PRO A 65 -3.20 -28.78 -16.47
N GLU A 66 -4.51 -28.59 -16.56
CA GLU A 66 -5.23 -27.34 -16.26
C GLU A 66 -5.19 -26.94 -14.77
N VAL A 67 -5.00 -27.89 -13.85
CA VAL A 67 -4.91 -27.61 -12.42
C VAL A 67 -3.48 -27.18 -12.09
N GLN A 68 -3.20 -25.88 -12.18
CA GLN A 68 -1.93 -25.26 -11.80
C GLN A 68 -2.10 -24.27 -10.62
N TYR A 69 -1.01 -23.93 -9.93
CA TYR A 69 -1.07 -23.00 -8.79
C TYR A 69 -1.64 -21.63 -9.15
N ASP A 70 -1.31 -21.13 -10.33
CA ASP A 70 -1.75 -19.86 -10.92
C ASP A 70 -3.06 -19.97 -11.73
N ALA A 71 -3.64 -21.17 -11.86
CA ALA A 71 -4.93 -21.36 -12.51
C ALA A 71 -6.05 -20.65 -11.74
N VAL A 72 -6.92 -19.94 -12.46
CA VAL A 72 -8.04 -19.18 -11.90
C VAL A 72 -9.15 -20.13 -11.47
N VAL A 73 -9.59 -20.02 -10.21
CA VAL A 73 -10.50 -21.02 -9.61
C VAL A 73 -11.89 -21.02 -10.27
N SER A 74 -12.35 -19.88 -10.81
CA SER A 74 -13.61 -19.83 -11.57
C SER A 74 -13.52 -20.48 -12.96
N GLU A 75 -12.33 -20.70 -13.52
CA GLU A 75 -12.17 -21.48 -14.76
C GLU A 75 -12.26 -22.98 -14.47
N LEU A 76 -11.81 -23.40 -13.27
CA LEU A 76 -11.89 -24.78 -12.79
C LEU A 76 -13.21 -25.13 -12.09
N LEU A 77 -14.02 -24.15 -11.71
CA LEU A 77 -15.31 -24.30 -10.99
C LEU A 77 -16.39 -23.28 -11.48
N PRO A 78 -16.67 -23.15 -12.79
CA PRO A 78 -17.43 -22.01 -13.34
C PRO A 78 -18.86 -21.83 -12.83
N ASP A 79 -19.60 -22.92 -12.54
CA ASP A 79 -20.96 -22.83 -11.97
C ASP A 79 -20.96 -22.42 -10.48
N ASP A 80 -19.87 -22.73 -9.79
CA ASP A 80 -19.85 -22.89 -8.33
C ASP A 80 -19.01 -21.83 -7.63
N PHE A 81 -17.77 -21.59 -8.07
CA PHE A 81 -16.89 -20.59 -7.48
C PHE A 81 -17.18 -19.20 -8.05
N VAL A 82 -17.99 -18.44 -7.31
CA VAL A 82 -18.30 -17.04 -7.58
C VAL A 82 -18.17 -16.29 -6.25
N LEU A 83 -17.45 -15.18 -6.24
CA LEU A 83 -17.35 -14.23 -5.12
C LEU A 83 -18.35 -13.09 -5.34
N SER A 84 -18.73 -12.39 -4.26
CA SER A 84 -19.64 -11.23 -4.34
C SER A 84 -19.14 -10.12 -5.29
N GLU A 85 -17.82 -9.97 -5.41
CA GLU A 85 -17.19 -9.14 -6.44
C GLU A 85 -16.78 -10.00 -7.67
N ASN A 86 -17.45 -9.76 -8.81
CA ASN A 86 -17.18 -10.44 -10.08
C ASN A 86 -15.75 -10.19 -10.61
N SER A 87 -15.14 -9.06 -10.25
CA SER A 87 -13.72 -8.76 -10.47
C SER A 87 -12.81 -9.79 -9.79
N TYR A 88 -13.06 -10.09 -8.51
CA TYR A 88 -12.24 -11.03 -7.74
C TYR A 88 -12.46 -12.48 -8.19
N THR A 89 -13.70 -12.82 -8.56
CA THR A 89 -14.05 -14.14 -9.13
C THR A 89 -13.13 -14.54 -10.29
N LYS A 90 -12.74 -13.57 -11.13
CA LYS A 90 -11.94 -13.77 -12.35
C LYS A 90 -10.42 -13.73 -12.16
N ILE A 91 -9.91 -13.47 -10.95
CA ILE A 91 -8.47 -13.32 -10.69
C ILE A 91 -7.95 -14.17 -9.52
N VAL A 92 -8.83 -14.78 -8.73
CA VAL A 92 -8.43 -15.61 -7.59
C VAL A 92 -7.89 -16.96 -8.08
N THR A 93 -6.63 -17.25 -7.76
CA THR A 93 -5.91 -18.47 -8.16
C THR A 93 -5.92 -19.54 -7.07
N ILE A 94 -5.57 -20.80 -7.39
CA ILE A 94 -5.37 -21.85 -6.39
C ILE A 94 -4.35 -21.42 -5.31
N ASP A 95 -3.32 -20.66 -5.71
CA ASP A 95 -2.31 -20.14 -4.79
C ASP A 95 -2.84 -19.05 -3.85
N ASP A 96 -3.88 -18.31 -4.24
CA ASP A 96 -4.57 -17.37 -3.35
C ASP A 96 -5.37 -18.09 -2.25
N LEU A 97 -6.04 -19.20 -2.62
CA LEU A 97 -6.78 -20.07 -1.68
C LEU A 97 -5.80 -20.71 -0.68
N LEU A 98 -4.74 -21.34 -1.19
CA LEU A 98 -3.70 -21.95 -0.34
C LEU A 98 -3.04 -20.91 0.58
N GLY A 99 -2.77 -19.70 0.05
CA GLY A 99 -2.06 -18.64 0.76
C GLY A 99 -2.89 -17.81 1.74
N HIS A 100 -4.19 -18.05 1.91
CA HIS A 100 -5.10 -17.18 2.67
C HIS A 100 -5.03 -15.71 2.21
N ARG A 101 -4.93 -15.47 0.90
CA ARG A 101 -4.77 -14.13 0.30
C ARG A 101 -5.89 -13.73 -0.67
N THR A 102 -7.02 -14.43 -0.67
CA THR A 102 -8.20 -14.09 -1.49
C THR A 102 -8.94 -12.83 -1.05
N GLY A 103 -8.67 -12.32 0.15
CA GLY A 103 -9.39 -11.18 0.73
C GLY A 103 -10.72 -11.53 1.42
N MET A 104 -11.18 -12.78 1.32
CA MET A 104 -12.34 -13.28 2.04
C MET A 104 -12.05 -13.47 3.55
N PRO A 105 -12.91 -12.97 4.45
CA PRO A 105 -12.97 -13.35 5.86
C PRO A 105 -13.40 -14.80 6.09
N GLY A 106 -13.53 -15.23 7.36
CA GLY A 106 -13.92 -16.58 7.71
C GLY A 106 -15.41 -16.85 7.47
N HIS A 107 -16.27 -15.90 7.86
CA HIS A 107 -17.73 -16.01 7.84
C HIS A 107 -18.26 -17.32 8.45
N ASP A 108 -17.60 -17.87 9.48
CA ASP A 108 -17.89 -19.21 10.02
C ASP A 108 -19.37 -19.38 10.45
N ASP A 109 -20.01 -18.31 10.93
CA ASP A 109 -21.40 -18.31 11.39
C ASP A 109 -22.44 -18.29 10.23
N SER A 110 -21.98 -18.27 8.97
CA SER A 110 -22.82 -18.43 7.77
C SER A 110 -23.03 -19.88 7.33
N TYR A 111 -22.33 -20.84 7.93
CA TYR A 111 -22.38 -22.26 7.52
C TYR A 111 -23.51 -23.00 8.26
N MET A 112 -24.37 -23.73 7.53
CA MET A 112 -25.36 -24.63 8.13
C MET A 112 -24.67 -25.95 8.51
N GLY A 113 -24.69 -26.31 9.80
CA GLY A 113 -24.12 -27.57 10.27
C GLY A 113 -25.08 -28.74 10.12
N MET A 114 -24.65 -29.94 10.50
CA MET A 114 -25.46 -31.17 10.51
C MET A 114 -26.70 -31.15 11.44
N ARG A 115 -27.00 -30.02 12.09
CA ARG A 115 -28.22 -29.78 12.88
C ARG A 115 -29.29 -28.99 12.12
N ALA A 116 -28.95 -28.39 10.98
CA ALA A 116 -29.89 -27.67 10.13
C ALA A 116 -30.81 -28.62 9.35
N THR A 117 -31.96 -28.11 8.89
CA THR A 117 -32.83 -28.83 7.94
C THR A 117 -32.13 -29.09 6.60
N GLU A 118 -31.25 -28.17 6.19
CA GLU A 118 -30.42 -28.25 4.99
C GLU A 118 -28.94 -27.98 5.37
N PRO A 119 -28.20 -29.01 5.84
CA PRO A 119 -26.78 -28.89 6.14
C PRO A 119 -25.94 -28.54 4.90
N ASP A 120 -24.86 -27.79 5.11
CA ASP A 120 -23.94 -27.44 4.05
C ASP A 120 -22.91 -28.54 3.74
N ASN A 121 -22.33 -28.46 2.54
CA ASN A 121 -21.22 -29.29 2.09
C ASN A 121 -20.24 -28.43 1.27
N ALA A 122 -19.14 -29.02 0.80
CA ALA A 122 -18.11 -28.25 0.10
C ALA A 122 -18.62 -27.46 -1.12
N ARG A 123 -19.61 -27.99 -1.85
CA ARG A 123 -20.25 -27.31 -2.98
C ARG A 123 -21.12 -26.15 -2.54
N SER A 124 -21.95 -26.30 -1.51
CA SER A 124 -22.83 -25.21 -1.06
C SER A 124 -22.04 -24.09 -0.37
N ILE A 125 -20.99 -24.42 0.39
CA ILE A 125 -20.01 -23.46 0.92
C ILE A 125 -19.32 -22.69 -0.21
N THR A 126 -18.83 -23.38 -1.24
CA THR A 126 -18.23 -22.75 -2.42
C THR A 126 -19.22 -21.81 -3.13
N ARG A 127 -20.47 -22.25 -3.29
CA ARG A 127 -21.53 -21.43 -3.90
C ARG A 127 -21.88 -20.20 -3.07
N ASN A 128 -21.90 -20.30 -1.73
CA ASN A 128 -22.34 -19.22 -0.84
C ASN A 128 -21.40 -17.99 -0.84
N LEU A 129 -20.16 -18.15 -1.31
CA LEU A 129 -19.18 -17.06 -1.44
C LEU A 129 -19.72 -15.85 -2.25
N ARG A 130 -20.65 -16.08 -3.18
CA ARG A 130 -21.29 -15.01 -3.98
C ARG A 130 -22.18 -14.07 -3.16
N ASN A 131 -22.50 -14.47 -1.93
CA ASN A 131 -23.36 -13.74 -0.99
C ASN A 131 -22.59 -13.13 0.19
N LEU A 132 -21.26 -13.27 0.23
CA LEU A 132 -20.42 -12.91 1.39
C LEU A 132 -19.40 -11.83 1.01
N ALA A 133 -19.15 -10.87 1.90
CA ALA A 133 -18.35 -9.67 1.62
C ALA A 133 -16.85 -9.93 1.72
N SER A 134 -16.07 -9.45 0.74
CA SER A 134 -14.61 -9.41 0.86
C SER A 134 -14.17 -8.26 1.78
N ALA A 135 -13.10 -8.48 2.56
CA ALA A 135 -12.50 -7.47 3.44
C ALA A 135 -11.15 -6.93 2.93
N ALA A 136 -10.74 -7.36 1.74
CA ALA A 136 -9.62 -6.86 0.96
C ALA A 136 -9.79 -7.36 -0.48
N SER A 137 -9.08 -6.76 -1.42
CA SER A 137 -8.91 -7.37 -2.74
C SER A 137 -7.95 -8.58 -2.67
N PRO A 138 -8.05 -9.55 -3.59
CA PRO A 138 -7.10 -10.66 -3.73
C PRO A 138 -5.64 -10.18 -3.81
N GLY A 139 -4.72 -11.00 -3.32
CA GLY A 139 -3.29 -10.71 -3.21
C GLY A 139 -2.89 -9.71 -2.10
N LEU A 140 -3.78 -8.80 -1.68
CA LEU A 140 -3.42 -7.62 -0.88
C LEU A 140 -2.87 -7.94 0.53
N ARG A 141 -3.46 -8.90 1.25
CA ARG A 141 -3.05 -9.28 2.61
C ARG A 141 -3.51 -10.68 3.02
N TYR A 142 -2.80 -11.27 3.99
CA TYR A 142 -3.25 -12.47 4.70
C TYR A 142 -4.54 -12.22 5.48
N ILE A 143 -5.58 -12.99 5.19
CA ILE A 143 -6.82 -13.11 5.98
C ILE A 143 -7.16 -14.61 6.04
N TYR A 144 -7.08 -15.21 7.23
CA TYR A 144 -7.31 -16.65 7.41
C TYR A 144 -8.77 -16.99 7.18
N CYS A 145 -9.04 -17.82 6.16
CA CYS A 145 -10.39 -18.20 5.76
C CYS A 145 -10.52 -19.73 5.73
N ASN A 146 -11.50 -20.28 6.45
CA ASN A 146 -11.79 -21.72 6.39
C ASN A 146 -12.40 -22.11 5.03
N MET A 147 -13.35 -21.31 4.52
CA MET A 147 -14.05 -21.59 3.25
C MET A 147 -13.09 -21.84 2.08
N MET A 148 -11.98 -21.12 1.97
CA MET A 148 -11.01 -21.31 0.88
C MET A 148 -10.41 -22.72 0.86
N TYR A 149 -10.22 -23.35 2.02
CA TYR A 149 -9.76 -24.73 2.10
C TYR A 149 -10.87 -25.74 1.83
N THR A 150 -12.13 -25.39 2.14
CA THR A 150 -13.29 -26.15 1.68
C THR A 150 -13.42 -26.12 0.15
N VAL A 151 -13.22 -24.96 -0.50
CA VAL A 151 -13.23 -24.83 -1.98
C VAL A 151 -12.19 -25.73 -2.63
N LEU A 152 -10.98 -25.85 -2.06
CA LEU A 152 -9.95 -26.75 -2.56
C LEU A 152 -10.40 -28.22 -2.56
N THR A 153 -11.27 -28.64 -1.62
CA THR A 153 -11.86 -29.99 -1.66
C THR A 153 -12.87 -30.13 -2.79
N HIS A 154 -13.74 -29.14 -3.00
CA HIS A 154 -14.71 -29.13 -4.09
C HIS A 154 -14.03 -29.11 -5.47
N LEU A 155 -12.88 -28.43 -5.58
CA LEU A 155 -12.02 -28.45 -6.78
C LEU A 155 -11.51 -29.87 -7.07
N ILE A 156 -10.97 -30.57 -6.06
CA ILE A 156 -10.55 -31.98 -6.21
C ILE A 156 -11.73 -32.86 -6.61
N GLU A 157 -12.90 -32.68 -5.99
CA GLU A 157 -14.10 -33.49 -6.24
C GLU A 157 -14.66 -33.31 -7.65
N VAL A 158 -14.69 -32.07 -8.17
CA VAL A 158 -15.13 -31.77 -9.54
C VAL A 158 -14.10 -32.24 -10.58
N GLN A 159 -12.83 -31.92 -10.40
CA GLN A 159 -11.79 -32.20 -11.40
C GLN A 159 -11.48 -33.70 -11.51
N THR A 160 -11.46 -34.43 -10.39
CA THR A 160 -11.12 -35.86 -10.38
C THR A 160 -12.33 -36.80 -10.50
N GLY A 161 -13.54 -36.30 -10.24
CA GLY A 161 -14.74 -37.12 -10.08
C GLY A 161 -14.73 -38.02 -8.82
N GLN A 162 -13.81 -37.81 -7.88
CA GLN A 162 -13.66 -38.59 -6.66
C GLN A 162 -13.91 -37.74 -5.41
N GLY A 163 -14.75 -38.23 -4.48
CA GLY A 163 -14.96 -37.60 -3.17
C GLY A 163 -13.64 -37.36 -2.43
N PHE A 164 -13.47 -36.20 -1.78
CA PHE A 164 -12.18 -35.76 -1.24
C PHE A 164 -11.56 -36.76 -0.25
N GLY A 165 -12.38 -37.42 0.57
CA GLY A 165 -11.93 -38.49 1.47
C GLY A 165 -11.37 -39.73 0.75
N LYS A 166 -11.88 -40.06 -0.45
CA LYS A 166 -11.36 -41.15 -1.30
C LYS A 166 -10.06 -40.74 -1.98
N PHE A 167 -9.96 -39.50 -2.46
CA PHE A 167 -8.71 -38.95 -3.01
C PHE A 167 -7.60 -38.95 -1.95
N LEU A 168 -7.89 -38.49 -0.72
CA LEU A 168 -6.94 -38.58 0.41
C LEU A 168 -6.53 -40.02 0.70
N GLN A 169 -7.46 -40.97 0.66
CA GLN A 169 -7.13 -42.39 0.87
C GLN A 169 -6.14 -42.89 -0.20
N ASP A 170 -6.49 -42.75 -1.48
CA ASP A 170 -5.74 -43.31 -2.60
C ASP A 170 -4.39 -42.62 -2.84
N ARG A 171 -4.32 -41.30 -2.57
CA ARG A 171 -3.20 -40.44 -2.96
C ARG A 171 -2.29 -40.06 -1.81
N VAL A 172 -2.72 -40.21 -0.56
CA VAL A 172 -1.92 -39.84 0.63
C VAL A 172 -1.88 -40.97 1.65
N PHE A 173 -3.03 -41.49 2.10
CA PHE A 173 -3.06 -42.37 3.26
C PHE A 173 -2.58 -43.80 2.95
N ASP A 174 -3.04 -44.43 1.87
CA ASP A 174 -2.57 -45.77 1.49
C ASP A 174 -1.09 -45.77 1.06
N PRO A 175 -0.60 -44.84 0.21
CA PRO A 175 0.84 -44.75 -0.12
C PRO A 175 1.77 -44.58 1.09
N LEU A 176 1.33 -43.85 2.12
CA LEU A 176 2.10 -43.63 3.35
C LEU A 176 1.77 -44.63 4.47
N GLY A 177 0.94 -45.65 4.22
CA GLY A 177 0.53 -46.63 5.23
C GLY A 177 -0.19 -46.03 6.44
N MET A 178 -0.87 -44.90 6.28
CA MET A 178 -1.66 -44.19 7.29
C MET A 178 -3.04 -44.84 7.46
N SER A 179 -3.07 -46.15 7.72
CA SER A 179 -4.26 -46.99 7.57
C SER A 179 -5.44 -46.63 8.47
N SER A 180 -5.23 -45.86 9.54
CA SER A 180 -6.29 -45.40 10.44
C SER A 180 -6.84 -44.02 10.09
N SER A 181 -6.15 -43.27 9.22
CA SER A 181 -6.51 -41.90 8.87
C SER A 181 -7.73 -41.86 7.95
N ASN A 182 -8.63 -40.92 8.22
CA ASN A 182 -9.94 -40.81 7.58
C ASN A 182 -10.39 -39.36 7.50
N LEU A 183 -11.34 -39.07 6.60
CA LEU A 183 -12.10 -37.83 6.62
C LEU A 183 -13.46 -38.10 7.29
N GLN A 184 -13.83 -37.28 8.28
CA GLN A 184 -15.02 -37.38 9.14
C GLN A 184 -15.05 -38.57 10.15
N PRO A 185 -15.66 -38.38 11.34
CA PRO A 185 -15.93 -39.42 12.33
C PRO A 185 -16.74 -40.63 11.85
N GLU A 186 -17.83 -40.45 11.08
CA GLU A 186 -18.67 -41.59 10.66
C GLU A 186 -17.93 -42.56 9.72
N ASN A 187 -17.09 -42.06 8.80
CA ASN A 187 -16.23 -42.92 7.98
C ASN A 187 -15.23 -43.73 8.83
N THR A 188 -14.75 -43.14 9.93
CA THR A 188 -13.89 -43.83 10.90
C THR A 188 -14.64 -44.95 11.63
N LYS A 189 -15.93 -44.74 11.95
CA LYS A 189 -16.81 -45.77 12.52
C LYS A 189 -17.12 -46.87 11.48
N ALA A 190 -17.42 -46.50 10.24
CA ALA A 190 -17.74 -47.42 9.14
C ALA A 190 -16.57 -48.36 8.77
N ARG A 191 -15.32 -47.91 8.88
CA ARG A 191 -14.11 -48.76 8.75
C ARG A 191 -13.79 -49.59 9.99
N GLY A 192 -14.68 -49.63 10.98
CA GLY A 192 -14.50 -50.40 12.22
C GLY A 192 -13.51 -49.79 13.21
N HIS A 193 -13.05 -48.55 13.02
CA HIS A 193 -12.11 -47.87 13.92
C HIS A 193 -12.80 -46.97 14.96
N GLY A 194 -14.14 -46.97 15.02
CA GLY A 194 -14.93 -46.16 15.97
C GLY A 194 -14.55 -46.35 17.45
N TYR A 195 -14.06 -47.53 17.84
CA TYR A 195 -13.57 -47.80 19.20
C TYR A 195 -12.25 -47.09 19.57
N ARG A 196 -11.56 -46.51 18.58
CA ARG A 196 -10.30 -45.75 18.77
C ARG A 196 -10.53 -44.24 18.83
N LEU A 197 -11.73 -43.75 18.49
CA LEU A 197 -12.08 -42.34 18.56
C LEU A 197 -12.04 -41.85 20.02
N ALA A 198 -11.25 -40.82 20.29
CA ALA A 198 -11.35 -40.09 21.55
C ALA A 198 -12.67 -39.31 21.62
N LYS A 199 -13.26 -39.22 22.82
CA LYS A 199 -14.28 -38.23 23.12
C LYS A 199 -13.59 -36.88 23.28
N GLY A 200 -14.19 -35.79 22.80
CA GLY A 200 -13.68 -34.44 23.03
C GLY A 200 -14.10 -33.95 24.41
N HIS A 201 -13.26 -33.16 25.10
CA HIS A 201 -13.56 -32.70 26.46
C HIS A 201 -13.52 -31.17 26.60
N ILE A 202 -14.62 -30.63 27.12
CA ILE A 202 -14.74 -29.24 27.56
C ILE A 202 -14.57 -29.20 29.08
N TRP A 203 -13.76 -28.29 29.62
CA TRP A 203 -13.71 -28.06 31.06
C TRP A 203 -14.83 -27.13 31.50
N ASP A 204 -15.79 -27.63 32.29
CA ASP A 204 -16.76 -26.78 32.97
C ASP A 204 -16.14 -26.17 34.24
N LYS A 205 -16.12 -24.84 34.29
CA LYS A 205 -15.63 -24.06 35.44
C LYS A 205 -16.59 -24.12 36.64
N LYS A 206 -17.88 -24.38 36.43
CA LYS A 206 -18.92 -24.38 37.47
C LYS A 206 -18.85 -25.67 38.30
N THR A 207 -18.86 -26.84 37.65
CA THR A 207 -18.71 -28.15 38.30
C THR A 207 -17.25 -28.55 38.56
N SER A 208 -16.28 -27.83 37.97
CA SER A 208 -14.86 -28.22 37.99
C SER A 208 -14.62 -29.64 37.47
N SER A 209 -15.29 -29.99 36.38
CA SER A 209 -15.26 -31.31 35.75
C SER A 209 -15.12 -31.21 34.23
N PHE A 210 -14.88 -32.34 33.56
CA PHE A 210 -14.92 -32.41 32.10
C PHE A 210 -16.29 -32.87 31.60
N ARG A 211 -16.88 -32.07 30.70
CA ARG A 211 -18.03 -32.47 29.89
C ARG A 211 -17.51 -33.09 28.60
N GLU A 212 -17.83 -34.37 28.38
CA GLU A 212 -17.60 -35.02 27.10
C GLU A 212 -18.54 -34.50 26.00
N ILE A 213 -18.03 -34.51 24.78
CA ILE A 213 -18.75 -34.33 23.53
C ILE A 213 -18.24 -35.33 22.49
N GLU A 214 -19.12 -35.73 21.58
CA GLU A 214 -18.75 -36.54 20.42
C GLU A 214 -17.98 -35.68 19.40
N ALA A 215 -17.06 -36.30 18.67
CA ALA A 215 -16.69 -35.79 17.36
C ALA A 215 -17.86 -36.06 16.40
N VAL A 216 -18.29 -35.02 15.68
CA VAL A 216 -19.39 -35.07 14.70
C VAL A 216 -18.85 -34.78 13.31
N ASP A 217 -19.57 -35.26 12.28
CA ASP A 217 -19.25 -34.94 10.90
C ASP A 217 -19.52 -33.45 10.61
N CYS A 218 -18.57 -32.79 9.96
CA CYS A 218 -18.67 -31.42 9.45
C CYS A 218 -18.30 -31.40 7.95
N PRO A 219 -19.17 -31.85 7.03
CA PRO A 219 -18.92 -31.81 5.58
C PRO A 219 -18.77 -30.38 5.02
N GLU A 220 -19.32 -29.38 5.69
CA GLU A 220 -19.12 -27.95 5.41
C GLU A 220 -17.69 -27.48 5.73
N GLY A 221 -17.05 -28.11 6.72
CA GLY A 221 -15.69 -27.82 7.17
C GLY A 221 -14.60 -28.68 6.53
N GLN A 222 -14.93 -29.58 5.58
CA GLN A 222 -13.95 -30.56 5.08
C GLN A 222 -12.73 -29.89 4.43
N GLY A 223 -11.54 -30.45 4.67
CA GLY A 223 -10.26 -29.93 4.17
C GLY A 223 -9.77 -28.66 4.88
N ALA A 224 -10.68 -27.82 5.39
CA ALA A 224 -10.37 -26.84 6.42
C ALA A 224 -10.18 -27.51 7.80
N GLY A 225 -10.84 -28.64 8.04
CA GLY A 225 -10.74 -29.48 9.24
C GLY A 225 -11.18 -30.93 8.97
N SER A 226 -11.63 -31.61 10.04
CA SER A 226 -12.34 -32.90 10.02
C SER A 226 -11.56 -34.12 9.51
N ILE A 227 -10.23 -34.05 9.42
CA ILE A 227 -9.41 -35.27 9.28
C ILE A 227 -9.24 -35.92 10.66
N ILE A 228 -9.54 -37.21 10.71
CA ILE A 228 -9.42 -38.08 11.88
C ILE A 228 -8.17 -38.93 11.73
N THR A 229 -7.25 -38.89 12.70
CA THR A 229 -5.98 -39.63 12.62
C THR A 229 -5.34 -39.86 13.99
N SER A 230 -4.36 -40.75 14.07
CA SER A 230 -3.47 -40.92 15.24
C SER A 230 -2.15 -40.17 15.05
N ALA A 231 -1.37 -40.05 16.12
CA ALA A 231 0.01 -39.56 16.05
C ALA A 231 0.92 -40.56 15.28
N ASN A 232 0.68 -41.86 15.44
CA ASN A 232 1.37 -42.93 14.71
C ASN A 232 1.18 -42.88 13.19
N ASP A 233 0.03 -42.42 12.70
CA ASP A 233 -0.20 -42.24 11.27
C ASP A 233 0.30 -40.86 10.79
N PHE A 234 0.02 -39.76 11.49
CA PHE A 234 0.42 -38.43 11.05
C PHE A 234 1.94 -38.18 11.09
N ILE A 235 2.71 -38.93 11.91
CA ILE A 235 4.17 -38.85 11.85
C ILE A 235 4.74 -39.42 10.53
N LYS A 236 4.00 -40.28 9.82
CA LYS A 236 4.37 -40.81 8.49
C LYS A 236 4.27 -39.71 7.43
N TRP A 237 3.22 -38.89 7.49
CA TRP A 237 3.10 -37.66 6.69
C TRP A 237 4.29 -36.71 6.94
N ILE A 238 4.66 -36.48 8.20
CA ILE A 238 5.82 -35.63 8.54
C ILE A 238 7.14 -36.24 8.04
N LYS A 239 7.34 -37.56 8.18
CA LYS A 239 8.52 -38.25 7.64
C LYS A 239 8.60 -38.11 6.11
N ALA A 240 7.48 -38.27 5.40
CA ALA A 240 7.44 -38.11 3.95
C ALA A 240 7.86 -36.70 3.49
N LEU A 241 7.43 -35.64 4.20
CA LEU A 241 7.87 -34.26 3.96
C LEU A 241 9.38 -34.07 4.23
N LEU A 242 9.89 -34.66 5.31
CA LEU A 242 11.32 -34.58 5.66
C LEU A 242 12.21 -35.33 4.67
N ASN A 243 11.79 -36.49 4.17
CA ASN A 243 12.60 -37.37 3.33
C ASN A 243 12.31 -37.33 1.83
N ARG A 244 11.21 -36.68 1.39
CA ARG A 244 10.70 -36.76 0.00
C ARG A 244 10.40 -38.21 -0.40
N GLU A 245 9.72 -38.91 0.53
CA GLU A 245 9.24 -40.27 0.29
C GLU A 245 7.90 -40.20 -0.47
N GLY A 246 7.70 -41.11 -1.44
CA GLY A 246 6.49 -41.17 -2.26
C GLY A 246 5.23 -41.20 -1.38
N PRO A 247 4.25 -40.31 -1.62
CA PRO A 247 3.98 -39.61 -2.88
C PRO A 247 4.67 -38.24 -3.03
N ILE A 248 5.44 -37.78 -2.04
CA ILE A 248 6.06 -36.45 -2.02
C ILE A 248 7.39 -36.46 -2.78
N ASN A 249 7.37 -36.16 -4.08
CA ASN A 249 8.58 -35.79 -4.83
C ASN A 249 9.04 -34.36 -4.48
N GLU A 250 10.17 -33.92 -5.03
CA GLU A 250 10.69 -32.57 -4.76
C GLU A 250 9.78 -31.46 -5.32
N ASP A 251 9.12 -31.65 -6.46
CA ASP A 251 8.17 -30.67 -7.03
C ASP A 251 6.97 -30.43 -6.10
N VAL A 252 6.36 -31.52 -5.60
CA VAL A 252 5.28 -31.49 -4.60
C VAL A 252 5.76 -30.89 -3.28
N TYR A 253 6.98 -31.22 -2.85
CA TYR A 253 7.58 -30.65 -1.65
C TYR A 253 7.79 -29.14 -1.76
N GLN A 254 8.40 -28.66 -2.85
CA GLN A 254 8.60 -27.23 -3.11
C GLN A 254 7.26 -26.48 -3.23
N GLY A 255 6.30 -27.08 -3.95
CA GLY A 255 4.92 -26.61 -4.00
C GLY A 255 4.27 -26.49 -2.62
N LEU A 256 4.54 -27.42 -1.70
CA LEU A 256 4.05 -27.40 -0.32
C LEU A 256 4.72 -26.32 0.54
N ILE A 257 6.05 -26.21 0.52
CA ILE A 257 6.79 -25.27 1.39
C ILE A 257 6.83 -23.83 0.88
N ARG A 258 6.51 -23.57 -0.40
CA ARG A 258 6.54 -22.21 -1.00
C ARG A 258 5.75 -21.20 -0.14
N PRO A 259 6.38 -20.12 0.36
CA PRO A 259 5.68 -19.00 0.99
C PRO A 259 4.74 -18.31 0.00
N ARG A 260 3.50 -18.05 0.41
CA ARG A 260 2.42 -17.48 -0.42
C ARG A 260 1.90 -16.15 0.09
N SER A 261 1.99 -15.94 1.40
CA SER A 261 1.61 -14.69 2.08
C SER A 261 2.40 -14.55 3.38
N SER A 262 2.29 -13.39 4.04
CA SER A 262 2.93 -13.20 5.35
C SER A 262 2.17 -12.22 6.25
N ARG A 263 2.37 -12.40 7.55
CA ARG A 263 1.74 -11.62 8.64
C ARG A 263 2.78 -11.26 9.71
N PRO A 264 2.65 -10.11 10.39
CA PRO A 264 3.52 -9.78 11.52
C PRO A 264 3.42 -10.82 12.63
N ALA A 265 4.53 -11.13 13.30
CA ALA A 265 4.60 -12.07 14.41
C ALA A 265 4.01 -11.47 15.73
N LYS A 266 2.71 -11.11 15.70
CA LYS A 266 1.96 -10.59 16.87
C LYS A 266 2.27 -11.45 18.11
N ASN A 267 2.65 -10.79 19.20
CA ASN A 267 2.94 -11.37 20.52
C ASN A 267 4.08 -12.42 20.62
N ARG A 268 4.84 -12.75 19.56
CA ARG A 268 6.06 -13.60 19.66
C ARG A 268 7.32 -12.87 20.18
N LYS A 269 7.21 -11.55 20.45
CA LYS A 269 8.23 -10.54 20.86
C LYS A 269 9.17 -10.85 22.06
N LYS A 270 9.39 -12.10 22.46
CA LYS A 270 10.39 -12.48 23.50
C LYS A 270 11.29 -13.67 23.17
N LYS A 271 10.92 -14.60 22.27
CA LYS A 271 11.71 -15.81 21.94
C LYS A 271 11.36 -16.42 20.57
N ALA A 272 11.72 -15.74 19.48
CA ALA A 272 11.89 -16.24 18.11
C ALA A 272 12.46 -15.10 17.25
N ASP A 273 13.40 -15.39 16.36
CA ASP A 273 14.21 -14.39 15.64
C ASP A 273 13.49 -13.80 14.40
N THR A 274 12.15 -13.81 14.42
CA THR A 274 11.28 -13.55 13.27
C THR A 274 10.25 -12.46 13.55
N ASP A 275 10.35 -11.33 12.85
CA ASP A 275 9.31 -10.29 12.84
C ASP A 275 8.07 -10.67 12.00
N ARG A 276 8.21 -11.64 11.08
CA ARG A 276 7.14 -12.14 10.20
C ARG A 276 6.94 -13.65 10.37
N ILE A 277 5.70 -14.09 10.18
CA ILE A 277 5.34 -15.49 9.92
C ILE A 277 4.82 -15.52 8.48
N PHE A 278 5.27 -16.49 7.70
CA PHE A 278 4.77 -16.74 6.35
C PHE A 278 3.71 -17.85 6.39
N TYR A 279 2.85 -17.91 5.37
CA TYR A 279 1.94 -19.03 5.18
C TYR A 279 2.24 -19.72 3.85
N ALA A 280 2.34 -21.05 3.86
CA ALA A 280 2.60 -21.92 2.72
C ALA A 280 1.34 -22.76 2.43
N ALA A 281 1.46 -23.95 1.84
CA ALA A 281 0.29 -24.81 1.60
C ALA A 281 -0.20 -25.46 2.92
N GLY A 282 -1.15 -24.80 3.59
CA GLY A 282 -1.78 -25.29 4.82
C GLY A 282 -0.91 -25.23 6.07
N MET A 283 0.15 -24.42 6.07
CA MET A 283 1.21 -24.39 7.10
C MET A 283 1.71 -22.96 7.35
N ASP A 284 1.89 -22.60 8.63
CA ASP A 284 2.78 -21.50 9.01
C ASP A 284 4.23 -21.90 8.68
N SER A 285 5.06 -20.95 8.26
CA SER A 285 6.52 -21.08 8.22
C SER A 285 7.22 -19.88 8.85
N TYR A 286 8.28 -20.14 9.61
CA TYR A 286 9.08 -19.14 10.31
C TYR A 286 10.47 -19.71 10.68
N TRP A 287 11.47 -18.84 10.83
CA TRP A 287 12.83 -19.21 11.24
C TRP A 287 13.00 -19.33 12.76
N HIS A 288 13.96 -20.13 13.21
CA HIS A 288 14.41 -20.20 14.60
C HIS A 288 15.93 -20.41 14.61
N GLY A 289 16.70 -19.37 14.97
CA GLY A 289 18.06 -19.26 14.44
C GLY A 289 18.05 -19.36 12.91
N ASP A 290 19.04 -20.06 12.35
CA ASP A 290 19.19 -20.24 10.89
C ASP A 290 18.32 -21.37 10.30
N HIS A 291 17.40 -21.95 11.10
CA HIS A 291 16.61 -23.13 10.72
C HIS A 291 15.16 -22.80 10.36
N ALA A 292 14.66 -23.35 9.25
CA ALA A 292 13.29 -23.12 8.77
C ALA A 292 12.29 -24.08 9.45
N VAL A 293 11.39 -23.55 10.27
CA VAL A 293 10.33 -24.30 10.96
C VAL A 293 9.01 -24.18 10.19
N PHE A 294 8.47 -25.32 9.77
CA PHE A 294 7.15 -25.44 9.15
C PHE A 294 6.18 -26.12 10.11
N GLY A 295 4.88 -25.78 10.07
CA GLY A 295 3.86 -26.50 10.84
C GLY A 295 2.50 -25.84 10.90
N HIS A 296 1.54 -26.46 11.58
CA HIS A 296 0.22 -25.87 11.84
C HIS A 296 -0.31 -26.29 13.21
N SER A 297 -1.32 -25.56 13.70
CA SER A 297 -2.16 -25.94 14.85
C SER A 297 -3.60 -26.14 14.42
N GLY A 298 -4.26 -27.16 14.96
CA GLY A 298 -5.69 -27.35 14.88
C GLY A 298 -6.33 -27.15 16.23
N ASP A 299 -7.43 -26.40 16.25
CA ASP A 299 -8.33 -26.30 17.40
C ASP A 299 -9.76 -26.41 16.88
N ILE A 300 -10.59 -27.20 17.57
CA ILE A 300 -12.03 -27.32 17.40
C ILE A 300 -12.60 -27.69 18.77
N THR A 301 -13.87 -27.41 19.04
CA THR A 301 -14.44 -27.63 20.38
C THR A 301 -14.18 -29.06 20.87
N GLY A 302 -13.44 -29.19 21.97
CA GLY A 302 -13.11 -30.48 22.59
C GLY A 302 -11.85 -31.19 22.06
N PHE A 303 -11.15 -30.67 21.04
CA PHE A 303 -9.92 -31.28 20.50
C PHE A 303 -8.84 -30.24 20.21
N GLY A 304 -7.58 -30.68 20.23
CA GLY A 304 -6.45 -29.84 19.85
C GLY A 304 -5.31 -30.66 19.26
N SER A 305 -4.70 -30.15 18.19
CA SER A 305 -3.55 -30.76 17.53
C SER A 305 -2.52 -29.72 17.15
N ARG A 306 -1.25 -30.12 17.03
CA ARG A 306 -0.20 -29.28 16.47
C ARG A 306 0.93 -30.15 15.94
N PHE A 307 1.57 -29.71 14.86
CA PHE A 307 2.81 -30.31 14.39
C PHE A 307 3.85 -29.26 14.00
N VAL A 308 5.11 -29.69 13.93
CA VAL A 308 6.26 -28.94 13.41
C VAL A 308 7.23 -29.86 12.67
N PHE A 309 7.96 -29.34 11.69
CA PHE A 309 9.15 -29.98 11.12
C PHE A 309 10.21 -28.98 10.66
N LEU A 310 11.47 -29.41 10.72
CA LEU A 310 12.69 -28.70 10.34
C LEU A 310 13.42 -29.57 9.30
N PRO A 311 13.34 -29.25 7.99
CA PRO A 311 13.79 -30.13 6.89
C PRO A 311 15.28 -30.41 6.87
N ASP A 312 16.06 -29.40 7.24
CA ASP A 312 17.52 -29.36 7.33
C ASP A 312 18.06 -30.23 8.47
N LEU A 313 17.40 -30.17 9.62
CA LEU A 313 17.73 -30.99 10.80
C LEU A 313 17.06 -32.38 10.76
N LYS A 314 16.35 -32.73 9.68
CA LYS A 314 15.59 -33.98 9.53
C LYS A 314 14.71 -34.31 10.75
N PHE A 315 14.14 -33.28 11.37
CA PHE A 315 13.40 -33.40 12.63
C PHE A 315 11.94 -33.00 12.44
N GLY A 316 11.02 -33.72 13.09
CA GLY A 316 9.61 -33.35 13.12
C GLY A 316 8.86 -33.97 14.28
N ALA A 317 7.75 -33.35 14.67
CA ALA A 317 6.93 -33.82 15.78
C ALA A 317 5.46 -33.43 15.61
N VAL A 318 4.56 -34.28 16.12
CA VAL A 318 3.12 -34.04 16.22
C VAL A 318 2.62 -34.34 17.62
N VAL A 319 1.65 -33.53 18.06
CA VAL A 319 0.96 -33.64 19.34
C VAL A 319 -0.55 -33.54 19.07
N MET A 320 -1.33 -34.47 19.61
CA MET A 320 -2.80 -34.53 19.48
C MET A 320 -3.44 -34.83 20.83
N GLY A 321 -4.66 -34.37 21.08
CA GLY A 321 -5.31 -34.55 22.37
C GLY A 321 -6.75 -34.06 22.41
N ASN A 322 -7.49 -34.53 23.41
CA ASN A 322 -8.94 -34.33 23.55
C ASN A 322 -9.33 -33.13 24.43
N SER A 323 -8.60 -32.02 24.30
CA SER A 323 -9.13 -30.69 24.59
C SER A 323 -8.29 -29.63 23.87
N SER A 324 -8.86 -28.44 23.61
CA SER A 324 -8.14 -27.28 23.05
C SER A 324 -6.88 -26.91 23.86
N GLY A 325 -6.85 -27.24 25.16
CA GLY A 325 -5.67 -27.09 26.03
C GLY A 325 -4.42 -27.85 25.54
N THR A 326 -4.60 -28.82 24.63
CA THR A 326 -3.52 -29.54 23.95
C THR A 326 -2.61 -28.60 23.17
N ASN A 327 -3.15 -27.55 22.54
CA ASN A 327 -2.35 -26.56 21.81
C ASN A 327 -1.30 -25.88 22.70
N SER A 328 -1.66 -25.56 23.95
CA SER A 328 -0.74 -25.01 24.95
C SER A 328 0.32 -26.03 25.41
N VAL A 329 -0.02 -27.32 25.49
CA VAL A 329 0.95 -28.39 25.80
C VAL A 329 1.93 -28.58 24.63
N ALA A 330 1.43 -28.63 23.40
CA ALA A 330 2.25 -28.77 22.20
C ALA A 330 3.20 -27.59 22.00
N ALA A 331 2.73 -26.35 22.21
CA ALA A 331 3.54 -25.14 22.11
C ALA A 331 4.66 -25.07 23.16
N GLN A 332 4.47 -25.70 24.32
CA GLN A 332 5.52 -25.87 25.33
C GLN A 332 6.52 -26.94 24.89
N LEU A 333 6.05 -28.14 24.54
CA LEU A 333 6.91 -29.26 24.13
C LEU A 333 7.78 -28.95 22.90
N PHE A 334 7.19 -28.35 21.86
CA PHE A 334 7.94 -28.04 20.64
C PHE A 334 8.99 -26.95 20.83
N ARG A 335 8.85 -26.06 21.83
CA ARG A 335 9.94 -25.14 22.20
C ARG A 335 11.14 -25.93 22.69
N GLU A 336 10.94 -26.73 23.74
CA GLU A 336 12.04 -27.47 24.39
C GLU A 336 12.68 -28.47 23.42
N LEU A 337 11.89 -29.13 22.57
CA LEU A 337 12.39 -30.06 21.55
C LEU A 337 13.21 -29.36 20.45
N ILE A 338 12.76 -28.21 19.94
CA ILE A 338 13.50 -27.43 18.94
C ILE A 338 14.78 -26.84 19.55
N GLU A 339 14.70 -26.23 20.75
CA GLU A 339 15.88 -25.73 21.49
C GLU A 339 16.89 -26.85 21.79
N HIS A 340 16.45 -28.10 21.99
CA HIS A 340 17.32 -29.27 22.22
C HIS A 340 18.00 -29.80 20.95
N VAL A 341 17.29 -29.85 19.81
CA VAL A 341 17.83 -30.37 18.54
C VAL A 341 18.80 -29.37 17.89
N ILE A 342 18.51 -28.06 17.97
CA ILE A 342 19.39 -26.98 17.46
C ILE A 342 20.65 -26.80 18.34
N SER A 343 20.58 -27.14 19.62
CA SER A 343 21.73 -27.03 20.53
C SER A 343 21.76 -28.19 21.55
N PRO A 344 22.26 -29.36 21.14
CA PRO A 344 22.47 -30.51 22.03
C PRO A 344 23.50 -30.14 23.11
N ARG A 345 23.01 -29.75 24.30
CA ARG A 345 23.87 -29.33 25.40
C ARG A 345 24.67 -30.52 25.93
N HIS A 346 25.99 -30.48 25.76
CA HIS A 346 26.89 -31.35 26.52
C HIS A 346 26.70 -31.15 28.03
N ASP A 347 26.86 -32.25 28.75
CA ASP A 347 26.48 -32.50 30.14
C ASP A 347 26.57 -31.29 31.10
N GLN A 348 25.40 -30.84 31.55
CA GLN A 348 25.22 -30.08 32.79
C GLN A 348 24.05 -30.69 33.59
N PRO A 349 24.18 -30.90 34.91
CA PRO A 349 23.10 -31.48 35.71
C PRO A 349 21.83 -30.65 35.66
N SER A 350 20.68 -31.34 35.59
CA SER A 350 19.35 -30.70 35.61
C SER A 350 19.19 -29.74 36.80
N PRO A 351 18.87 -28.44 36.59
CA PRO A 351 18.69 -27.49 37.66
C PRO A 351 17.63 -27.97 38.67
N LYS A 352 17.99 -27.98 39.95
CA LYS A 352 17.08 -28.39 41.04
C LYS A 352 15.84 -27.49 41.06
N HIS A 353 14.68 -28.06 41.39
CA HIS A 353 13.44 -27.29 41.54
C HIS A 353 13.60 -26.15 42.57
N SER A 354 13.59 -24.91 42.08
CA SER A 354 13.50 -23.70 42.89
C SER A 354 12.40 -22.78 42.36
N ASN A 355 11.23 -22.87 42.99
CA ASN A 355 10.15 -21.86 43.02
C ASN A 355 9.85 -21.15 41.68
N LEU A 356 9.34 -21.88 40.69
CA LEU A 356 8.69 -21.29 39.49
C LEU A 356 7.24 -20.83 39.77
N ASP A 357 7.02 -20.20 40.92
CA ASP A 357 5.73 -19.58 41.26
C ASP A 357 5.68 -18.12 40.79
N ASN A 358 4.54 -17.78 40.18
CA ASN A 358 4.06 -16.45 39.76
C ASN A 358 4.48 -15.87 38.39
N GLU A 359 5.71 -16.04 37.88
CA GLU A 359 6.03 -15.43 36.56
C GLU A 359 5.54 -16.24 35.34
N GLY A 360 5.56 -17.57 35.40
CA GLY A 360 5.17 -18.44 34.28
C GLY A 360 3.67 -18.46 33.95
N ARG A 361 2.79 -18.18 34.94
CA ARG A 361 1.31 -18.19 34.77
C ARG A 361 0.87 -17.14 33.75
N ASN A 362 1.31 -15.90 33.95
CA ASN A 362 0.80 -14.74 33.23
C ASN A 362 1.09 -14.74 31.72
N GLN A 363 2.07 -15.51 31.25
CA GLN A 363 2.45 -15.52 29.83
C GLN A 363 1.67 -16.54 28.99
N TYR A 364 1.26 -17.68 29.57
CA TYR A 364 0.49 -18.70 28.83
C TYR A 364 -1.01 -18.43 28.82
N GLU A 365 -1.61 -17.93 29.91
CA GLU A 365 -3.03 -17.54 29.92
C GLU A 365 -3.32 -16.44 28.88
N ASN A 366 -2.41 -15.47 28.73
CA ASN A 366 -2.49 -14.44 27.69
C ASN A 366 -2.38 -15.00 26.26
N SER A 367 -1.77 -16.18 26.05
CA SER A 367 -1.69 -16.82 24.73
C SER A 367 -2.93 -17.61 24.36
N ALA A 368 -3.56 -18.29 25.33
CA ALA A 368 -4.89 -18.89 25.13
C ALA A 368 -5.96 -17.80 24.92
N GLN A 369 -5.88 -16.71 25.68
CA GLN A 369 -6.71 -15.52 25.45
C GLN A 369 -6.37 -14.78 24.14
N ALA A 370 -5.20 -14.98 23.52
CA ALA A 370 -4.85 -14.32 22.26
C ALA A 370 -5.69 -14.85 21.09
N ASN A 371 -5.91 -16.16 21.01
CA ASN A 371 -6.76 -16.75 19.96
C ASN A 371 -8.24 -16.36 20.17
N ALA A 372 -8.74 -16.39 21.41
CA ALA A 372 -10.06 -15.84 21.75
C ALA A 372 -10.18 -14.32 21.48
N LYS A 373 -9.06 -13.59 21.59
CA LYS A 373 -8.97 -12.17 21.19
C LYS A 373 -8.94 -11.94 19.70
N GLN A 374 -8.62 -12.90 18.84
CA GLN A 374 -8.71 -12.65 17.40
C GLN A 374 -10.15 -12.58 16.88
N ARG A 375 -11.14 -13.16 17.60
CA ARG A 375 -12.57 -12.80 17.43
C ARG A 375 -12.95 -11.52 18.21
N ASN A 376 -12.41 -11.31 19.42
CA ASN A 376 -12.76 -10.14 20.26
C ASN A 376 -11.98 -8.83 19.98
N GLU A 377 -11.04 -8.77 19.03
CA GLU A 377 -10.18 -7.58 18.81
C GLU A 377 -10.93 -6.37 18.19
N GLY A 378 -12.20 -6.51 17.81
CA GLY A 378 -13.11 -5.39 17.50
C GLY A 378 -13.79 -4.74 18.72
N LYS A 379 -13.85 -5.41 19.88
CA LYS A 379 -14.82 -5.12 20.97
C LYS A 379 -14.25 -4.22 22.06
N GLY A 380 -13.57 -3.15 21.65
CA GLY A 380 -12.66 -2.37 22.51
C GLY A 380 -13.19 -1.09 23.17
N THR A 381 -14.38 -0.59 22.81
CA THR A 381 -14.70 0.86 22.98
C THR A 381 -16.07 1.20 23.60
N ALA A 382 -16.75 0.28 24.29
CA ALA A 382 -17.99 0.59 25.03
C ALA A 382 -17.76 0.94 26.51
N ASP A 383 -17.12 0.05 27.27
CA ASP A 383 -17.39 -0.05 28.72
C ASP A 383 -16.33 0.58 29.66
N LYS A 384 -15.57 1.57 29.18
CA LYS A 384 -14.52 2.27 29.97
C LYS A 384 -14.81 3.73 30.31
N ALA A 385 -16.03 4.20 30.07
CA ALA A 385 -16.46 5.57 30.36
C ALA A 385 -17.15 5.76 31.73
N ARG A 386 -17.34 4.70 32.54
CA ARG A 386 -17.99 4.78 33.86
C ARG A 386 -17.07 4.30 34.99
N LYS A 387 -16.87 5.19 35.98
CA LYS A 387 -16.12 5.02 37.25
C LYS A 387 -14.59 4.89 37.11
N ALA A 388 -13.86 6.00 37.32
CA ALA A 388 -13.18 6.25 38.61
C ALA A 388 -12.23 7.48 38.58
N THR A 389 -12.73 8.66 38.95
CA THR A 389 -11.90 9.79 39.39
C THR A 389 -12.47 10.41 40.67
N LYS A 390 -11.71 10.29 41.77
CA LYS A 390 -11.87 11.06 43.02
C LYS A 390 -10.48 11.24 43.63
N GLY A 391 -10.03 12.48 43.82
CA GLY A 391 -8.65 12.76 44.26
C GLY A 391 -8.17 14.21 44.14
N THR A 392 -9.06 15.20 44.26
CA THR A 392 -8.70 16.60 44.55
C THR A 392 -8.06 16.72 45.95
N PRO A 393 -7.28 17.77 46.31
CA PRO A 393 -7.48 19.19 45.92
C PRO A 393 -6.15 19.97 45.67
N ARG A 394 -6.00 21.31 45.64
CA ARG A 394 -6.87 22.46 46.00
C ARG A 394 -6.37 23.79 45.35
N GLU A 395 -7.25 24.82 45.35
CA GLU A 395 -6.96 26.28 45.23
C GLU A 395 -6.61 26.87 43.84
N THR A 396 -6.92 28.15 43.53
CA THR A 396 -8.03 29.06 43.92
C THR A 396 -8.25 30.08 42.78
N GLY A 397 -9.44 30.71 42.69
CA GLY A 397 -9.68 31.88 41.81
C GLY A 397 -11.03 31.87 41.08
N LYS A 398 -12.00 32.65 41.57
CA LYS A 398 -13.21 33.07 40.82
C LYS A 398 -12.85 34.33 40.01
N THR A 399 -13.50 34.69 38.91
CA THR A 399 -14.90 35.15 38.78
C THR A 399 -15.29 35.30 37.28
N SER A 400 -16.54 35.50 36.85
CA SER A 400 -17.88 35.13 37.37
C SER A 400 -18.96 35.54 36.35
N ASN A 401 -20.12 34.86 36.38
CA ASN A 401 -21.40 35.13 35.68
C ASN A 401 -21.73 34.20 34.50
N LYS A 402 -22.98 33.82 34.28
CA LYS A 402 -24.08 33.51 35.25
C LYS A 402 -25.20 32.79 34.49
N ASN A 403 -25.82 31.81 35.12
CA ASN A 403 -27.13 31.21 34.82
C ASN A 403 -27.64 31.27 33.37
N GLU A 404 -27.64 30.11 32.69
CA GLU A 404 -28.91 29.62 32.14
C GLU A 404 -29.02 28.10 32.37
N SER A 405 -30.24 27.57 32.39
CA SER A 405 -30.56 26.23 32.91
C SER A 405 -30.78 25.21 31.77
N PRO A 406 -30.50 23.91 31.99
CA PRO A 406 -30.55 22.93 30.92
C PRO A 406 -31.97 22.36 30.68
N THR A 407 -32.46 22.44 29.45
CA THR A 407 -33.55 21.58 28.96
C THR A 407 -33.34 21.21 27.49
N GLU A 408 -32.76 20.04 27.25
CA GLU A 408 -33.32 19.14 26.24
C GLU A 408 -33.08 17.69 26.65
N THR A 409 -34.15 16.89 26.67
CA THR A 409 -34.12 15.47 27.02
C THR A 409 -34.34 14.65 25.76
N THR A 410 -33.39 13.76 25.44
CA THR A 410 -33.57 12.79 24.37
C THR A 410 -34.76 11.89 24.70
N LYS A 411 -35.87 12.04 23.94
CA LYS A 411 -37.05 11.19 24.08
C LYS A 411 -36.67 9.73 23.84
N ARG A 412 -36.99 8.88 24.81
CA ARG A 412 -37.09 7.43 24.66
C ARG A 412 -38.04 7.11 23.51
N ARG A 413 -37.68 6.14 22.66
CA ARG A 413 -38.57 5.60 21.62
C ARG A 413 -39.24 4.35 22.19
N ASP A 414 -40.41 4.52 22.79
CA ASP A 414 -41.18 3.42 23.37
C ASP A 414 -41.82 2.54 22.27
N LEU A 415 -41.01 1.67 21.65
CA LEU A 415 -41.49 0.51 20.90
C LEU A 415 -41.56 -0.70 21.82
N GLU A 416 -42.66 -1.46 21.77
CA GLU A 416 -42.78 -2.72 22.48
C GLU A 416 -41.84 -3.78 21.91
N LEU A 417 -41.36 -4.72 22.74
CA LEU A 417 -40.46 -5.79 22.34
C LEU A 417 -41.01 -6.64 21.18
N VAL A 418 -42.33 -6.79 21.07
CA VAL A 418 -42.97 -7.54 19.97
C VAL A 418 -42.65 -6.93 18.60
N SER A 419 -42.44 -5.61 18.52
CA SER A 419 -42.13 -4.87 17.29
C SER A 419 -40.86 -5.35 16.60
N TYR A 420 -39.91 -5.93 17.36
CA TYR A 420 -38.62 -6.45 16.89
C TYR A 420 -38.67 -7.95 16.53
N THR A 421 -39.75 -8.67 16.87
CA THR A 421 -39.85 -10.12 16.62
C THR A 421 -40.15 -10.45 15.15
N GLY A 422 -39.58 -11.54 14.62
CA GLY A 422 -39.79 -11.95 13.24
C GLY A 422 -38.63 -12.74 12.64
N ASN A 423 -38.72 -12.99 11.33
CA ASN A 423 -37.66 -13.57 10.53
C ASN A 423 -36.86 -12.45 9.85
N TYR A 424 -35.54 -12.50 9.96
CA TYR A 424 -34.61 -11.58 9.33
C TYR A 424 -33.67 -12.37 8.42
N TRP A 425 -33.57 -12.00 7.15
CA TRP A 425 -32.87 -12.78 6.13
C TRP A 425 -31.67 -12.04 5.54
N ASN A 426 -30.57 -12.75 5.38
CA ASN A 426 -29.42 -12.33 4.60
C ASN A 426 -29.10 -13.43 3.56
N PRO A 427 -28.73 -13.11 2.31
CA PRO A 427 -28.50 -14.14 1.28
C PRO A 427 -27.33 -15.08 1.61
N GLY A 428 -26.33 -14.64 2.38
CA GLY A 428 -25.18 -15.45 2.79
C GLY A 428 -25.39 -16.16 4.12
N TYR A 429 -25.93 -15.44 5.11
CA TYR A 429 -26.14 -15.93 6.48
C TYR A 429 -27.52 -16.57 6.73
N ARG A 430 -28.40 -16.60 5.72
CA ARG A 430 -29.77 -17.17 5.75
C ARG A 430 -30.66 -16.53 6.82
N ASN A 431 -31.61 -17.28 7.39
CA ASN A 431 -32.58 -16.74 8.36
C ASN A 431 -31.99 -16.62 9.76
N MET A 432 -32.28 -15.51 10.44
CA MET A 432 -32.15 -15.34 11.88
C MET A 432 -33.53 -14.96 12.43
N LYS A 433 -34.06 -15.78 13.33
CA LYS A 433 -35.36 -15.54 13.96
C LYS A 433 -35.16 -14.81 15.29
N VAL A 434 -35.84 -13.68 15.45
CA VAL A 434 -35.92 -12.94 16.74
C VAL A 434 -37.25 -13.27 17.39
N GLU A 435 -37.21 -13.82 18.60
CA GLU A 435 -38.36 -14.18 19.43
C GLU A 435 -38.31 -13.46 20.79
N ILE A 436 -39.36 -13.56 21.60
CA ILE A 436 -39.32 -13.16 23.01
C ILE A 436 -39.22 -14.41 23.88
N LYS A 437 -38.17 -14.50 24.70
CA LYS A 437 -37.91 -15.63 25.61
C LYS A 437 -37.53 -15.08 26.98
N GLY A 438 -38.34 -15.37 28.00
CA GLY A 438 -38.12 -14.86 29.35
C GLY A 438 -38.28 -13.33 29.51
N GLY A 439 -38.98 -12.67 28.58
CA GLY A 439 -39.17 -11.22 28.60
C GLY A 439 -38.06 -10.39 27.94
N GLN A 440 -37.09 -11.05 27.29
CA GLN A 440 -36.05 -10.42 26.47
C GLN A 440 -36.14 -10.91 25.02
N LEU A 441 -35.56 -10.15 24.08
CA LEU A 441 -35.39 -10.62 22.70
C LEU A 441 -34.34 -11.73 22.68
N PHE A 442 -34.60 -12.78 21.91
CA PHE A 442 -33.81 -14.00 21.84
C PHE A 442 -33.64 -14.47 20.39
N ILE A 443 -32.47 -15.02 20.11
CA ILE A 443 -32.09 -15.61 18.83
C ILE A 443 -31.59 -17.04 19.09
N ASP A 444 -32.11 -17.99 18.32
CA ASP A 444 -31.54 -19.33 18.19
C ASP A 444 -30.87 -19.46 16.82
N ALA A 445 -29.59 -19.81 16.82
CA ALA A 445 -28.77 -20.09 15.65
C ALA A 445 -27.97 -21.39 15.87
N THR A 446 -28.54 -22.35 16.61
CA THR A 446 -27.90 -23.65 16.88
C THR A 446 -27.91 -24.60 15.69
N ASP A 447 -28.59 -24.26 14.60
CA ASP A 447 -28.50 -24.93 13.30
C ASP A 447 -27.15 -24.71 12.58
N ARG A 448 -26.44 -23.61 12.87
CA ARG A 448 -25.12 -23.32 12.28
C ARG A 448 -24.05 -24.32 12.75
N SER A 449 -22.98 -24.43 11.96
CA SER A 449 -21.80 -25.26 12.24
C SER A 449 -21.21 -24.96 13.63
N LEU A 450 -20.80 -23.71 13.87
CA LEU A 450 -20.40 -23.19 15.18
C LEU A 450 -21.58 -22.57 15.95
N GLY A 451 -22.77 -23.17 15.82
CA GLY A 451 -24.05 -22.57 16.22
C GLY A 451 -24.14 -22.11 17.67
N PHE A 452 -24.99 -21.11 17.88
CA PHE A 452 -25.05 -20.32 19.11
C PHE A 452 -26.49 -19.94 19.48
N THR A 453 -26.67 -19.39 20.69
CA THR A 453 -27.89 -18.70 21.11
C THR A 453 -27.53 -17.31 21.61
N SER A 454 -28.45 -16.34 21.53
CA SER A 454 -28.18 -14.97 22.01
C SER A 454 -29.41 -14.34 22.65
N TYR A 455 -29.19 -13.55 23.69
CA TYR A 455 -30.17 -12.62 24.25
C TYR A 455 -29.76 -11.19 23.90
N LEU A 456 -30.71 -10.32 23.53
CA LEU A 456 -30.42 -8.93 23.17
C LEU A 456 -30.81 -7.98 24.32
N GLU A 457 -29.90 -7.10 24.72
CA GLU A 457 -30.09 -6.09 25.78
C GLU A 457 -30.04 -4.67 25.18
N ASP A 458 -31.16 -3.94 25.26
CA ASP A 458 -31.30 -2.55 24.77
C ASP A 458 -30.38 -1.60 25.54
N GLN A 459 -29.57 -0.82 24.81
CA GLN A 459 -28.68 0.20 25.37
C GLN A 459 -29.43 1.47 25.84
N GLY A 460 -30.74 1.56 25.56
CA GLY A 460 -31.65 2.59 26.06
C GLY A 460 -32.21 3.53 24.99
N ASP A 461 -31.92 3.28 23.71
CA ASP A 461 -32.40 4.07 22.57
C ASP A 461 -33.37 3.33 21.63
N GLY A 462 -33.56 2.01 21.82
CA GLY A 462 -34.38 1.17 20.95
C GLY A 462 -33.79 0.92 19.56
N LEU A 463 -32.52 1.25 19.34
CA LEU A 463 -31.81 1.07 18.07
C LEU A 463 -30.56 0.20 18.25
N LEU A 464 -29.87 0.31 19.38
CA LEU A 464 -28.63 -0.41 19.69
C LEU A 464 -28.84 -1.44 20.79
N PHE A 465 -28.42 -2.67 20.52
CA PHE A 465 -28.55 -3.80 21.43
C PHE A 465 -27.22 -4.54 21.58
N ASP A 466 -26.90 -4.94 22.80
CA ASP A 466 -25.81 -5.87 23.09
C ASP A 466 -26.34 -7.30 22.98
N ALA A 467 -25.80 -8.08 22.04
CA ALA A 467 -26.17 -9.47 21.83
C ALA A 467 -25.24 -10.38 22.65
N HIS A 468 -25.76 -10.85 23.79
CA HIS A 468 -25.09 -11.78 24.69
C HIS A 468 -25.11 -13.21 24.11
N VAL A 469 -24.19 -13.46 23.19
CA VAL A 469 -23.98 -14.74 22.51
C VAL A 469 -23.39 -15.77 23.46
N ARG A 470 -23.88 -17.00 23.37
CA ARG A 470 -23.27 -18.22 23.89
C ARG A 470 -23.19 -19.26 22.80
N ASP A 471 -22.01 -19.83 22.60
CA ASP A 471 -21.85 -21.01 21.75
C ASP A 471 -22.73 -22.18 22.23
N ALA A 472 -23.11 -23.10 21.35
CA ALA A 472 -23.94 -24.27 21.67
C ALA A 472 -23.28 -25.27 22.65
N PHE A 473 -22.12 -24.94 23.19
CA PHE A 473 -21.37 -25.73 24.14
C PHE A 473 -21.13 -25.01 25.50
N ASP A 474 -21.65 -23.78 25.69
CA ASP A 474 -21.48 -22.88 26.86
C ASP A 474 -19.99 -22.66 27.25
N THR A 475 -19.08 -22.64 26.27
CA THR A 475 -17.62 -22.49 26.52
C THR A 475 -17.20 -21.04 26.76
N GLY A 476 -17.91 -20.08 26.15
CA GLY A 476 -17.74 -18.65 26.32
C GLY A 476 -19.06 -17.88 26.32
N ALA A 477 -18.98 -16.63 26.78
CA ALA A 477 -20.00 -15.62 26.56
C ALA A 477 -19.34 -14.47 25.80
N GLU A 478 -19.95 -14.02 24.71
CA GLU A 478 -19.41 -12.98 23.84
C GLU A 478 -20.51 -11.94 23.56
N ILE A 479 -20.18 -10.65 23.59
CA ILE A 479 -21.15 -9.58 23.32
C ILE A 479 -20.92 -9.09 21.90
N LEU A 480 -21.81 -9.41 20.95
CA LEU A 480 -21.80 -8.79 19.60
C LEU A 480 -22.58 -7.47 19.64
N ARG A 481 -22.15 -6.46 18.87
CA ARG A 481 -23.02 -5.31 18.60
C ARG A 481 -24.16 -5.75 17.68
N THR A 482 -25.39 -5.41 18.05
CA THR A 482 -26.59 -5.52 17.21
C THR A 482 -27.23 -4.14 17.04
N LYS A 483 -27.77 -3.87 15.85
CA LYS A 483 -28.45 -2.62 15.53
C LYS A 483 -29.71 -2.87 14.72
N PHE A 484 -30.84 -2.30 15.11
CA PHE A 484 -32.06 -2.32 14.32
C PHE A 484 -32.21 -1.02 13.50
N VAL A 485 -32.86 -1.14 12.34
CA VAL A 485 -33.33 0.00 11.54
C VAL A 485 -34.85 0.05 11.66
N ILE A 486 -35.37 1.23 12.01
CA ILE A 486 -36.80 1.50 12.17
C ILE A 486 -37.21 2.55 11.13
N GLU A 487 -38.17 2.18 10.29
CA GLU A 487 -38.75 3.05 9.26
C GLU A 487 -40.26 3.14 9.49
N ASN A 488 -40.80 4.36 9.50
CA ASN A 488 -42.22 4.65 9.77
C ASN A 488 -42.82 4.03 11.06
N GLY A 489 -41.96 3.67 12.03
CA GLY A 489 -42.35 3.01 13.29
C GLY A 489 -42.19 1.49 13.29
N THR A 490 -41.93 0.87 12.14
CA THR A 490 -41.73 -0.58 12.00
C THR A 490 -40.23 -0.89 11.94
N VAL A 491 -39.79 -1.93 12.66
CA VAL A 491 -38.43 -2.47 12.52
C VAL A 491 -38.33 -3.17 11.17
N VAL A 492 -37.41 -2.75 10.30
CA VAL A 492 -37.28 -3.25 8.91
C VAL A 492 -35.99 -4.03 8.64
N ARG A 493 -34.92 -3.77 9.41
CA ARG A 493 -33.62 -4.46 9.27
C ARG A 493 -32.96 -4.71 10.63
N MET A 494 -32.14 -5.74 10.71
CA MET A 494 -31.26 -6.05 11.85
C MET A 494 -29.83 -6.24 11.34
N GLY A 495 -28.86 -5.51 11.90
CA GLY A 495 -27.43 -5.68 11.63
C GLY A 495 -26.73 -6.30 12.84
N MET A 496 -25.88 -7.31 12.62
CA MET A 496 -25.11 -7.96 13.68
C MET A 496 -23.61 -8.04 13.34
N ASP A 497 -22.75 -7.84 14.34
CA ASP A 497 -21.28 -7.82 14.26
C ASP A 497 -20.66 -9.23 14.10
N LEU A 498 -21.14 -10.02 13.12
CA LEU A 498 -20.81 -11.44 12.90
C LEU A 498 -19.50 -11.67 12.11
N GLU A 499 -18.91 -10.63 11.53
CA GLU A 499 -17.58 -10.72 10.90
C GLU A 499 -16.84 -9.38 10.99
N PRO A 500 -16.21 -9.07 12.13
CA PRO A 500 -15.57 -7.78 12.38
C PRO A 500 -14.47 -7.41 11.38
N VAL A 501 -13.92 -8.38 10.63
CA VAL A 501 -12.87 -8.13 9.62
C VAL A 501 -13.38 -7.30 8.44
N VAL A 502 -14.69 -7.32 8.15
CA VAL A 502 -15.35 -6.49 7.11
C VAL A 502 -15.43 -5.00 7.52
N ASN A 503 -15.43 -4.68 8.82
CA ASN A 503 -15.67 -3.34 9.39
C ASN A 503 -17.09 -2.76 9.18
N ASP A 504 -18.09 -3.60 8.88
CA ASP A 504 -19.53 -3.27 8.96
C ASP A 504 -20.30 -4.44 9.59
N LEU A 505 -21.54 -4.20 9.99
CA LEU A 505 -22.47 -5.22 10.47
C LEU A 505 -22.95 -6.10 9.29
N ILE A 506 -23.17 -7.38 9.55
CA ILE A 506 -23.92 -8.25 8.63
C ILE A 506 -25.40 -7.88 8.76
N TRP A 507 -25.94 -7.29 7.70
CA TRP A 507 -27.33 -6.81 7.64
C TRP A 507 -28.30 -7.91 7.15
N PHE A 508 -29.40 -8.05 7.87
CA PHE A 508 -30.51 -8.95 7.59
C PHE A 508 -31.80 -8.12 7.42
N ASP A 509 -32.55 -8.39 6.37
CA ASP A 509 -33.78 -7.69 6.02
C ASP A 509 -34.98 -8.45 6.61
N ARG A 510 -35.94 -7.75 7.23
CA ARG A 510 -37.11 -8.41 7.84
C ARG A 510 -38.04 -8.95 6.76
N ILE A 511 -38.29 -10.26 6.78
CA ILE A 511 -39.29 -10.88 5.90
C ILE A 511 -40.65 -10.87 6.61
N GLU A 512 -41.53 -9.99 6.14
CA GLU A 512 -42.96 -10.07 6.41
C GLU A 512 -43.65 -11.08 5.48
N THR A 513 -44.78 -11.64 5.91
CA THR A 513 -45.49 -12.69 5.17
C THR A 513 -46.41 -12.10 4.08
N SER A 514 -45.78 -11.84 2.93
CA SER A 514 -46.35 -11.81 1.56
C SER A 514 -46.96 -10.52 0.97
N ILE A 515 -46.91 -10.48 -0.38
CA ILE A 515 -47.60 -9.59 -1.36
C ILE A 515 -46.83 -8.32 -1.81
N PHE A 516 -47.13 -7.92 -3.06
CA PHE A 516 -46.40 -7.03 -3.97
C PHE A 516 -46.77 -5.51 -3.89
N GLN A 517 -46.02 -4.70 -4.66
CA GLN A 517 -46.39 -3.44 -5.36
C GLN A 517 -46.04 -2.03 -4.78
N SER A 518 -44.94 -1.47 -5.33
CA SER A 518 -44.83 -0.14 -6.01
C SER A 518 -44.87 1.25 -5.31
N SER A 519 -44.15 2.20 -5.95
CA SER A 519 -44.24 3.69 -5.94
C SER A 519 -43.81 4.48 -4.68
N MET A 520 -42.66 5.18 -4.64
CA MET A 520 -42.23 6.42 -5.37
C MET A 520 -42.68 7.75 -4.73
N MET A 521 -41.74 8.71 -4.60
CA MET A 521 -41.89 10.17 -4.31
C MET A 521 -42.32 10.58 -2.86
N THR A 522 -41.88 11.71 -2.27
CA THR A 522 -40.89 12.77 -2.66
C THR A 522 -39.93 13.09 -1.46
N LEU A 523 -39.59 14.27 -0.90
CA LEU A 523 -39.81 15.74 -1.09
C LEU A 523 -38.65 16.53 -0.39
N LEU A 524 -38.61 17.87 -0.51
CA LEU A 524 -37.74 18.84 0.20
C LEU A 524 -38.64 19.84 1.00
N VAL A 525 -38.33 21.07 1.50
CA VAL A 525 -37.26 22.09 1.34
C VAL A 525 -37.19 22.99 2.60
N ALA A 526 -35.99 23.27 3.13
CA ALA A 526 -35.67 24.48 3.93
C ALA A 526 -34.13 24.68 3.95
N ALA A 527 -33.45 25.74 3.51
CA ALA A 527 -33.71 27.18 3.31
C ALA A 527 -33.69 28.03 4.60
N LEU A 528 -33.06 29.22 4.69
CA LEU A 528 -31.98 29.91 3.92
C LEU A 528 -31.52 31.16 4.73
N LEU A 529 -30.37 31.80 4.38
CA LEU A 529 -29.84 33.16 4.72
C LEU A 529 -28.39 33.13 5.28
N ALA A 530 -27.51 34.13 5.07
CA ALA A 530 -27.67 35.44 4.43
C ALA A 530 -26.50 35.84 3.48
N VAL A 531 -26.79 36.78 2.58
CA VAL A 531 -25.97 37.27 1.44
C VAL A 531 -25.13 38.51 1.77
N LEU A 532 -23.87 38.61 1.28
CA LEU A 532 -23.30 39.79 0.57
C LEU A 532 -21.76 39.74 0.35
N LYS A 533 -21.29 39.83 -0.91
CA LYS A 533 -20.35 40.87 -1.38
C LYS A 533 -19.98 40.82 -2.88
N PHE A 534 -19.80 42.02 -3.44
CA PHE A 534 -19.11 42.42 -4.68
C PHE A 534 -19.37 41.68 -6.00
N THR A 535 -20.19 42.32 -6.84
CA THR A 535 -19.93 42.42 -8.28
C THR A 535 -18.77 43.40 -8.55
N VAL A 536 -17.76 42.96 -9.31
CA VAL A 536 -16.87 43.85 -10.08
C VAL A 536 -16.71 43.24 -11.47
N ALA A 537 -17.52 43.72 -12.42
CA ALA A 537 -17.34 43.38 -13.82
C ALA A 537 -16.17 44.19 -14.38
N SER A 538 -15.02 43.54 -14.60
CA SER A 538 -13.94 44.08 -15.44
C SER A 538 -13.97 43.36 -16.77
N SER A 539 -14.05 44.12 -17.87
CA SER A 539 -14.08 43.59 -19.23
C SER A 539 -12.67 43.24 -19.72
N ASN A 540 -12.03 42.29 -19.06
CA ASN A 540 -10.80 41.67 -19.54
C ASN A 540 -11.15 40.57 -20.54
N SER A 541 -10.59 40.66 -21.74
CA SER A 541 -10.58 39.53 -22.68
C SER A 541 -9.83 38.36 -22.04
N CYS A 542 -10.46 37.19 -21.97
CA CYS A 542 -9.80 35.98 -21.50
C CYS A 542 -8.84 35.48 -22.59
N PRO A 543 -7.51 35.51 -22.38
CA PRO A 543 -6.56 35.01 -23.36
C PRO A 543 -6.60 33.49 -23.32
N VAL A 544 -6.96 32.86 -24.44
CA VAL A 544 -6.82 31.41 -24.61
C VAL A 544 -5.36 31.10 -24.86
N ILE A 545 -4.76 30.25 -24.03
CA ILE A 545 -3.42 29.71 -24.22
C ILE A 545 -3.55 28.26 -24.64
N THR A 546 -2.93 27.90 -25.76
CA THR A 546 -2.77 26.51 -26.21
C THR A 546 -1.31 26.20 -26.50
N GLN A 547 -0.94 24.94 -26.31
CA GLN A 547 0.41 24.42 -26.50
C GLN A 547 0.36 22.93 -26.80
N GLN A 548 0.98 22.49 -27.90
CA GLN A 548 1.29 21.08 -28.13
C GLN A 548 2.74 20.81 -27.72
N LEU A 549 2.98 19.61 -27.20
CA LEU A 549 4.28 19.04 -26.87
C LEU A 549 4.27 17.58 -27.30
N SER A 550 5.10 17.25 -28.28
CA SER A 550 5.27 15.89 -28.79
C SER A 550 6.31 15.16 -27.96
N ASP A 551 5.91 14.03 -27.36
CA ASP A 551 6.78 13.14 -26.59
C ASP A 551 6.47 11.66 -26.93
N PRO A 552 6.65 11.23 -28.21
CA PRO A 552 6.07 9.98 -28.72
C PRO A 552 6.44 8.74 -27.89
N PRO A 553 5.51 7.79 -27.66
CA PRO A 553 4.15 7.65 -28.24
C PRO A 553 3.07 8.57 -27.65
N TYR A 554 3.43 9.56 -26.82
CA TYR A 554 2.49 10.44 -26.12
C TYR A 554 2.49 11.85 -26.73
N GLU A 555 1.36 12.29 -27.29
CA GLU A 555 1.15 13.67 -27.72
C GLU A 555 0.41 14.45 -26.63
N ASN A 556 1.09 15.42 -26.01
CA ASN A 556 0.55 16.27 -24.95
C ASN A 556 0.01 17.59 -25.53
N TYR A 557 -1.24 17.93 -25.21
CA TYR A 557 -1.87 19.20 -25.57
C TYR A 557 -2.37 19.89 -24.30
N PHE A 558 -1.92 21.13 -24.07
CA PHE A 558 -2.34 21.95 -22.94
C PHE A 558 -3.26 23.06 -23.42
N TYR A 559 -4.34 23.29 -22.66
CA TYR A 559 -5.32 24.35 -22.84
C TYR A 559 -5.51 25.10 -21.53
N SER A 560 -5.54 26.44 -21.60
CA SER A 560 -5.83 27.32 -20.46
C SER A 560 -6.64 28.55 -20.86
N ASP A 561 -7.68 28.88 -20.08
CA ASP A 561 -8.31 30.19 -20.06
C ASP A 561 -8.83 30.55 -18.65
N CYS A 562 -9.53 31.67 -18.49
CA CYS A 562 -10.12 32.13 -17.22
C CYS A 562 -11.04 31.12 -16.49
N ASN A 563 -11.46 30.03 -17.15
CA ASN A 563 -12.55 29.15 -16.71
C ASN A 563 -12.15 27.68 -16.65
N THR A 564 -11.05 27.26 -17.28
CA THR A 564 -10.60 25.86 -17.26
C THR A 564 -9.15 25.74 -17.69
N ASP A 565 -8.45 24.81 -17.04
CA ASP A 565 -7.14 24.30 -17.43
C ASP A 565 -7.26 22.81 -17.70
N ALA A 566 -6.77 22.35 -18.84
CA ALA A 566 -6.79 20.94 -19.22
C ALA A 566 -5.48 20.51 -19.90
N GLN A 567 -4.99 19.33 -19.53
CA GLN A 567 -4.05 18.56 -20.33
C GLN A 567 -4.83 17.45 -21.03
N VAL A 568 -4.70 17.37 -22.36
CA VAL A 568 -5.15 16.25 -23.17
C VAL A 568 -3.91 15.46 -23.57
N VAL A 569 -3.93 14.14 -23.38
CA VAL A 569 -2.88 13.24 -23.86
C VAL A 569 -3.48 12.25 -24.82
N ILE A 570 -3.02 12.28 -26.07
CA ILE A 570 -3.27 11.21 -27.03
C ILE A 570 -2.09 10.26 -26.96
N THR A 571 -2.35 8.96 -26.82
CA THR A 571 -1.32 7.93 -26.95
C THR A 571 -1.60 7.14 -28.21
N SER A 572 -0.61 7.08 -29.11
CA SER A 572 -0.65 6.27 -30.33
C SER A 572 0.62 5.43 -30.40
N PRO A 573 0.53 4.09 -30.43
CA PRO A 573 1.72 3.23 -30.49
C PRO A 573 2.60 3.55 -31.71
N LEU A 574 3.92 3.47 -31.53
CA LEU A 574 4.90 3.54 -32.60
C LEU A 574 5.04 2.18 -33.31
N PRO A 575 5.59 2.10 -34.54
CA PRO A 575 5.70 0.85 -35.29
C PRO A 575 6.50 -0.28 -34.62
N ASP A 576 7.33 0.06 -33.63
CA ASP A 576 8.16 -0.82 -32.81
C ASP A 576 7.67 -0.96 -31.35
N SER A 577 6.54 -0.34 -30.99
CA SER A 577 5.99 -0.40 -29.64
C SER A 577 5.47 -1.80 -29.29
N ASN A 578 5.76 -2.27 -28.07
CA ASN A 578 5.09 -3.44 -27.52
C ASN A 578 3.64 -3.10 -27.19
N LEU A 579 2.71 -3.63 -27.99
CA LEU A 579 1.27 -3.36 -27.93
C LEU A 579 0.58 -3.97 -26.69
N SER A 580 1.26 -4.89 -25.99
CA SER A 580 0.84 -5.38 -24.67
C SER A 580 1.24 -4.44 -23.52
N ILE A 581 2.04 -3.39 -23.81
CA ILE A 581 2.46 -2.36 -22.84
C ILE A 581 1.81 -1.00 -23.17
N ILE A 582 1.75 -0.63 -24.46
CA ILE A 582 1.19 0.66 -24.91
C ILE A 582 0.09 0.44 -25.96
N GLY A 583 -1.12 0.88 -25.64
CA GLY A 583 -2.29 0.85 -26.53
C GLY A 583 -2.86 2.24 -26.84
N PRO A 584 -3.70 2.40 -27.88
CA PRO A 584 -4.31 3.68 -28.23
C PRO A 584 -5.28 4.18 -27.16
N ARG A 585 -5.10 5.42 -26.70
CA ARG A 585 -5.97 6.05 -25.67
C ARG A 585 -6.03 7.57 -25.78
N LEU A 586 -7.14 8.13 -25.30
CA LEU A 586 -7.34 9.56 -25.01
C LEU A 586 -7.44 9.73 -23.49
N ILE A 587 -6.62 10.62 -22.92
CA ILE A 587 -6.79 11.17 -21.56
C ILE A 587 -7.15 12.65 -21.67
N VAL A 588 -8.11 13.11 -20.87
CA VAL A 588 -8.35 14.53 -20.58
C VAL A 588 -8.22 14.70 -19.07
N ALA A 589 -7.38 15.62 -18.60
CA ALA A 589 -7.03 15.80 -17.20
C ALA A 589 -7.14 17.28 -16.80
N TRP A 590 -7.89 17.56 -15.74
CA TRP A 590 -8.11 18.88 -15.17
C TRP A 590 -7.47 18.97 -13.77
N PRO A 591 -6.52 19.89 -13.55
CA PRO A 591 -5.97 20.21 -12.22
C PRO A 591 -6.99 20.41 -11.12
N ALA A 592 -8.11 21.06 -11.44
CA ALA A 592 -9.22 21.27 -10.52
C ALA A 592 -9.88 19.95 -10.10
N GLY A 593 -9.91 19.69 -8.78
CA GLY A 593 -10.52 18.49 -8.19
C GLY A 593 -9.77 17.18 -8.43
N ASN A 594 -8.55 17.22 -8.99
CA ASN A 594 -7.83 16.03 -9.46
C ASN A 594 -8.70 15.18 -10.40
N SER A 595 -9.16 15.78 -11.48
CA SER A 595 -10.30 15.29 -12.29
C SER A 595 -9.87 14.89 -13.69
N GLY A 596 -10.58 13.96 -14.31
CA GLY A 596 -10.29 13.59 -15.70
C GLY A 596 -11.21 12.53 -16.29
N ILE A 597 -10.87 12.19 -17.53
CA ILE A 597 -11.46 11.15 -18.37
C ILE A 597 -10.30 10.37 -18.99
N CYS A 598 -10.38 9.04 -18.97
CA CYS A 598 -9.50 8.16 -19.74
C CYS A 598 -10.35 7.21 -20.59
N THR A 599 -9.98 7.06 -21.86
CA THR A 599 -10.67 6.18 -22.81
C THR A 599 -9.67 5.40 -23.63
N PHE A 600 -9.86 4.08 -23.72
CA PHE A 600 -9.03 3.17 -24.52
C PHE A 600 -9.76 2.74 -25.78
N PHE A 601 -9.00 2.62 -26.88
CA PHE A 601 -9.52 2.25 -28.19
C PHE A 601 -8.81 1.01 -28.74
N GLN A 602 -9.57 0.10 -29.35
CA GLN A 602 -9.06 -1.11 -30.01
C GLN A 602 -9.55 -1.18 -31.47
N PRO A 603 -8.73 -1.67 -32.42
CA PRO A 603 -9.15 -1.83 -33.81
C PRO A 603 -10.20 -2.94 -33.96
N GLN A 604 -11.25 -2.69 -34.74
CA GLN A 604 -12.28 -3.69 -35.05
C GLN A 604 -11.78 -4.82 -35.98
N ASN A 605 -10.64 -4.61 -36.65
CA ASN A 605 -10.07 -5.55 -37.62
C ASN A 605 -9.25 -6.70 -36.98
N GLU A 606 -9.32 -6.84 -35.65
CA GLU A 606 -8.59 -7.78 -34.79
C GLU A 606 -7.05 -7.70 -34.83
N LYS A 607 -6.48 -6.76 -35.61
CA LYS A 607 -5.02 -6.57 -35.73
C LYS A 607 -4.55 -5.44 -34.82
N ASN A 608 -4.15 -5.82 -33.61
CA ASN A 608 -3.46 -4.93 -32.67
C ASN A 608 -2.33 -4.14 -33.38
N GLY A 609 -2.20 -2.86 -33.03
CA GLY A 609 -1.20 -1.97 -33.63
C GLY A 609 -1.56 -1.37 -35.00
N THR A 610 -2.66 -1.80 -35.64
CA THR A 610 -3.13 -1.11 -36.85
C THR A 610 -3.88 0.19 -36.56
N LEU A 611 -4.34 0.40 -35.33
CA LEU A 611 -5.05 1.61 -34.90
C LEU A 611 -4.08 2.69 -34.46
N ALA A 612 -4.06 3.79 -35.21
CA ALA A 612 -3.49 5.07 -34.82
C ALA A 612 -4.62 6.04 -34.45
N VAL A 613 -4.37 6.87 -33.44
CA VAL A 613 -5.29 7.94 -32.99
C VAL A 613 -4.48 9.22 -32.86
N GLU A 614 -4.95 10.29 -33.49
CA GLU A 614 -4.29 11.60 -33.49
C GLU A 614 -5.33 12.72 -33.26
N LEU A 615 -4.87 13.89 -32.79
CA LEU A 615 -5.70 15.08 -32.65
C LEU A 615 -5.43 16.03 -33.83
N VAL A 616 -6.42 16.29 -34.66
CA VAL A 616 -6.26 17.10 -35.88
C VAL A 616 -6.70 18.55 -35.66
N ASN A 617 -5.97 19.48 -36.29
CA ASN A 617 -6.43 20.87 -36.42
C ASN A 617 -7.75 20.91 -37.20
N SER A 618 -8.74 21.60 -36.65
CA SER A 618 -10.07 21.73 -37.22
C SER A 618 -10.47 23.20 -37.32
N THR A 619 -11.59 23.51 -37.99
CA THR A 619 -12.12 24.87 -38.06
C THR A 619 -12.60 25.44 -36.72
N LEU A 620 -12.45 24.70 -35.61
CA LEU A 620 -12.64 25.19 -34.24
C LEU A 620 -11.47 26.08 -33.76
N GLY A 621 -10.29 26.02 -34.40
CA GLY A 621 -9.13 26.86 -34.10
C GLY A 621 -7.84 26.06 -33.91
N SER A 622 -7.22 26.19 -32.73
CA SER A 622 -6.16 25.29 -32.25
C SER A 622 -6.64 23.82 -32.18
N PRO A 623 -5.76 22.82 -31.93
CA PRO A 623 -6.17 21.42 -31.76
C PRO A 623 -7.24 21.20 -30.67
N LEU A 624 -7.30 22.12 -29.68
CA LEU A 624 -8.30 22.18 -28.64
C LEU A 624 -9.08 23.51 -28.67
N GLY A 625 -10.40 23.41 -28.58
CA GLY A 625 -11.35 24.49 -28.31
C GLY A 625 -12.00 24.35 -26.92
N VAL A 626 -12.86 25.31 -26.56
CA VAL A 626 -13.46 25.41 -25.21
C VAL A 626 -14.87 24.84 -25.14
N VAL A 627 -15.15 24.08 -24.10
CA VAL A 627 -16.51 23.70 -23.70
C VAL A 627 -16.93 24.60 -22.54
N LYS A 628 -18.06 25.32 -22.70
CA LYS A 628 -18.66 26.11 -21.61
C LYS A 628 -20.18 26.16 -21.73
N SER A 629 -20.89 25.63 -20.73
CA SER A 629 -22.36 25.71 -20.66
C SER A 629 -22.88 25.92 -19.24
N LYS A 630 -24.07 26.53 -19.11
CA LYS A 630 -24.69 26.78 -17.79
C LYS A 630 -25.36 25.51 -17.28
N ASN A 631 -24.92 25.02 -16.12
CA ASN A 631 -25.72 24.06 -15.36
C ASN A 631 -26.88 24.81 -14.66
N LYS A 632 -28.02 24.13 -14.45
CA LYS A 632 -29.14 24.62 -13.62
C LYS A 632 -29.19 23.94 -12.24
N ASN A 633 -28.49 22.81 -12.09
CA ASN A 633 -28.57 21.91 -10.94
C ASN A 633 -27.29 21.97 -10.07
N SER A 634 -26.37 22.89 -10.37
CA SER A 634 -25.12 23.11 -9.65
C SER A 634 -24.76 24.59 -9.73
N GLU A 635 -24.01 25.08 -8.73
CA GLU A 635 -23.47 26.45 -8.72
C GLU A 635 -22.44 26.67 -9.84
N TYR A 636 -21.72 25.61 -10.22
CA TYR A 636 -20.65 25.68 -11.21
C TYR A 636 -21.18 25.36 -12.62
N PRO A 637 -20.76 26.13 -13.65
CA PRO A 637 -21.03 25.78 -15.04
C PRO A 637 -20.26 24.52 -15.45
N PHE A 638 -20.72 23.83 -16.49
CA PHE A 638 -19.88 22.85 -17.17
C PHE A 638 -18.78 23.59 -17.93
N VAL A 639 -17.54 23.21 -17.67
CA VAL A 639 -16.35 23.71 -18.36
C VAL A 639 -15.47 22.55 -18.82
N GLY A 640 -14.63 22.76 -19.83
CA GLY A 640 -13.67 21.78 -20.31
C GLY A 640 -13.21 22.07 -21.73
N VAL A 641 -12.82 21.02 -22.46
CA VAL A 641 -12.17 21.11 -23.77
C VAL A 641 -12.80 20.18 -24.80
N GLU A 642 -12.72 20.59 -26.06
CA GLU A 642 -13.17 19.83 -27.22
C GLU A 642 -12.12 19.87 -28.34
N GLY A 643 -12.17 18.91 -29.24
CA GLY A 643 -11.25 18.80 -30.37
C GLY A 643 -11.70 17.69 -31.32
N VAL A 644 -10.94 17.44 -32.39
CA VAL A 644 -11.29 16.42 -33.39
C VAL A 644 -10.24 15.31 -33.42
N LEU A 645 -10.65 14.11 -33.05
CA LEU A 645 -9.84 12.90 -33.20
C LEU A 645 -9.93 12.39 -34.64
N SER A 646 -8.81 11.89 -35.14
CA SER A 646 -8.71 11.13 -36.40
C SER A 646 -8.36 9.69 -36.06
N PHE A 647 -9.11 8.75 -36.64
CA PHE A 647 -8.91 7.31 -36.49
C PHE A 647 -8.67 6.69 -37.88
N ASN A 648 -7.50 6.08 -38.09
CA ASN A 648 -7.07 5.55 -39.39
C ASN A 648 -7.81 4.25 -39.82
N THR A 649 -8.38 3.52 -38.86
CA THR A 649 -9.22 2.33 -39.05
C THR A 649 -10.41 2.39 -38.11
N SER A 650 -11.45 1.58 -38.34
CA SER A 650 -12.59 1.49 -37.45
C SER A 650 -12.20 0.91 -36.08
N ALA A 651 -12.84 1.42 -35.03
CA ALA A 651 -12.41 1.26 -33.65
C ALA A 651 -13.58 1.05 -32.68
N ASN A 652 -13.28 0.38 -31.58
CA ASN A 652 -14.15 0.25 -30.41
C ASN A 652 -13.52 1.01 -29.25
N LEU A 653 -14.28 1.89 -28.62
CA LEU A 653 -14.00 2.37 -27.27
C LEU A 653 -14.42 1.25 -26.31
N THR A 654 -13.44 0.63 -25.65
CA THR A 654 -13.64 -0.56 -24.81
C THR A 654 -13.62 -0.28 -23.31
N ILE A 655 -12.98 0.83 -22.89
CA ILE A 655 -12.94 1.28 -21.49
C ILE A 655 -13.13 2.80 -21.47
N ALA A 656 -13.98 3.29 -20.57
CA ALA A 656 -14.09 4.70 -20.20
C ALA A 656 -14.06 4.83 -18.67
N ILE A 657 -13.14 5.64 -18.14
CA ILE A 657 -13.00 5.98 -16.72
C ILE A 657 -13.23 7.48 -16.58
N LEU A 658 -14.30 7.89 -15.87
CA LEU A 658 -14.68 9.29 -15.66
C LEU A 658 -14.69 9.60 -14.16
N GLY A 659 -14.14 10.75 -13.75
CA GLY A 659 -14.16 11.19 -12.34
C GLY A 659 -12.79 11.66 -11.90
N SER A 660 -12.25 11.09 -10.82
CA SER A 660 -10.90 11.44 -10.38
C SER A 660 -9.79 10.73 -11.16
N ILE A 661 -8.77 11.51 -11.50
CA ILE A 661 -7.48 11.11 -12.06
C ILE A 661 -6.77 10.04 -11.24
N ARG A 662 -6.95 10.00 -9.91
CA ARG A 662 -6.30 8.97 -9.09
C ARG A 662 -6.74 7.57 -9.50
N ASN A 663 -8.02 7.36 -9.82
CA ASN A 663 -8.53 6.09 -10.35
C ASN A 663 -7.98 5.78 -11.76
N ILE A 664 -7.84 6.79 -12.61
CA ILE A 664 -7.24 6.65 -13.94
C ILE A 664 -5.80 6.16 -13.82
N ARG A 665 -5.03 6.74 -12.89
CA ARG A 665 -3.64 6.36 -12.63
C ARG A 665 -3.52 4.99 -11.98
N ASP A 666 -4.31 4.71 -10.95
CA ASP A 666 -4.32 3.42 -10.25
C ASP A 666 -4.78 2.26 -11.18
N PHE A 667 -5.51 2.56 -12.27
CA PHE A 667 -5.78 1.62 -13.38
C PHE A 667 -4.62 1.51 -14.38
N THR A 668 -4.05 2.64 -14.83
CA THR A 668 -3.05 2.66 -15.93
C THR A 668 -1.63 2.28 -15.51
N GLU A 669 -1.24 2.57 -14.26
CA GLU A 669 0.08 2.26 -13.69
C GLU A 669 -0.01 1.24 -12.53
N GLY A 670 -1.22 0.75 -12.24
CA GLY A 670 -1.47 -0.34 -11.30
C GLY A 670 -1.83 -1.65 -12.03
N PRO A 671 -2.57 -2.56 -11.38
CA PRO A 671 -2.94 -3.88 -11.95
C PRO A 671 -4.09 -3.82 -12.96
N SER A 672 -4.42 -2.65 -13.51
CA SER A 672 -5.56 -2.42 -14.43
C SER A 672 -6.90 -2.99 -13.96
N ILE A 673 -7.17 -2.83 -12.66
CA ILE A 673 -8.46 -3.17 -12.04
C ILE A 673 -9.34 -1.90 -12.02
N LEU A 674 -10.52 -1.98 -12.64
CA LEU A 674 -11.53 -0.92 -12.57
C LEU A 674 -12.23 -0.94 -11.20
N ASN A 675 -12.37 0.22 -10.57
CA ASN A 675 -13.15 0.37 -9.33
C ASN A 675 -14.66 0.23 -9.64
N PRO A 676 -15.38 -0.77 -9.11
CA PRO A 676 -16.78 -1.02 -9.49
C PRO A 676 -17.73 0.13 -9.12
N THR A 677 -17.52 0.78 -7.98
CA THR A 677 -18.34 1.91 -7.49
C THR A 677 -18.27 3.12 -8.42
N ILE A 678 -17.14 3.32 -9.09
CA ILE A 678 -16.96 4.36 -10.11
C ILE A 678 -17.43 3.88 -11.47
N GLN A 679 -17.05 2.68 -11.90
CA GLN A 679 -17.38 2.18 -13.23
C GLN A 679 -18.88 2.02 -13.44
N ASN A 680 -19.59 1.43 -12.47
CA ASN A 680 -21.03 1.17 -12.54
C ASN A 680 -21.88 2.46 -12.52
N ALA A 681 -21.29 3.60 -12.11
CA ALA A 681 -21.92 4.92 -12.16
C ALA A 681 -21.73 5.64 -13.52
N THR A 682 -21.03 5.01 -14.48
CA THR A 682 -20.85 5.53 -15.83
C THR A 682 -22.00 5.09 -16.73
N ASN A 683 -22.70 6.05 -17.33
CA ASN A 683 -23.84 5.87 -18.22
C ASN A 683 -23.44 6.22 -19.66
N ILE A 684 -23.90 5.43 -20.63
CA ILE A 684 -23.52 5.56 -22.05
C ILE A 684 -24.79 5.60 -22.90
N THR A 685 -25.01 6.71 -23.59
CA THR A 685 -26.29 7.03 -24.26
C THR A 685 -26.08 7.68 -25.62
N SER A 686 -26.91 7.35 -26.61
CA SER A 686 -26.85 8.02 -27.92
C SER A 686 -27.33 9.47 -27.82
N VAL A 687 -26.66 10.38 -28.54
CA VAL A 687 -27.08 11.77 -28.69
C VAL A 687 -27.49 12.08 -30.13
N LYS A 688 -27.93 13.31 -30.39
CA LYS A 688 -28.26 13.79 -31.73
C LYS A 688 -27.05 13.68 -32.66
N ASN A 689 -27.29 13.69 -33.98
CA ASN A 689 -26.26 13.54 -35.02
C ASN A 689 -25.52 12.19 -35.04
N GLY A 690 -25.99 11.16 -34.33
CA GLY A 690 -25.38 9.81 -34.35
C GLY A 690 -24.14 9.65 -33.47
N GLY A 691 -23.90 10.59 -32.55
CA GLY A 691 -22.86 10.50 -31.52
C GLY A 691 -23.32 9.80 -30.24
N VAL A 692 -22.42 9.74 -29.25
CA VAL A 692 -22.62 9.14 -27.92
C VAL A 692 -22.18 10.10 -26.82
N LEU A 693 -22.95 10.16 -25.73
CA LEU A 693 -22.58 10.75 -24.44
C LEU A 693 -22.23 9.63 -23.47
N VAL A 694 -20.98 9.63 -23.00
CA VAL A 694 -20.52 8.93 -21.80
C VAL A 694 -20.58 9.94 -20.65
N SER A 695 -21.34 9.66 -19.60
CA SER A 695 -21.52 10.58 -18.45
C SER A 695 -21.45 9.85 -17.12
N ARG A 696 -20.98 10.52 -16.08
CA ARG A 696 -20.98 10.00 -14.71
C ARG A 696 -21.26 11.10 -13.69
N LEU A 697 -22.25 10.87 -12.84
CA LEU A 697 -22.43 11.62 -11.59
C LEU A 697 -21.38 11.12 -10.57
N TRP A 698 -20.70 12.05 -9.91
CA TRP A 698 -19.70 11.76 -8.89
C TRP A 698 -20.34 11.27 -7.59
N LEU A 699 -19.52 10.71 -6.70
CA LEU A 699 -19.98 10.22 -5.40
C LEU A 699 -20.44 11.34 -4.43
N ASP A 700 -20.31 12.61 -4.82
CA ASP A 700 -20.85 13.78 -4.11
C ASP A 700 -22.32 14.09 -4.49
N ASN A 701 -22.88 13.40 -5.48
CA ASN A 701 -24.22 13.63 -6.07
C ASN A 701 -24.48 15.05 -6.64
N ILE A 702 -23.44 15.84 -6.91
CA ILE A 702 -23.53 17.24 -7.40
C ILE A 702 -22.64 17.47 -8.63
N THR A 703 -21.43 16.94 -8.62
CA THR A 703 -20.47 17.06 -9.72
C THR A 703 -20.74 15.97 -10.74
N THR A 704 -20.70 16.32 -12.03
CA THR A 704 -20.86 15.39 -13.15
C THR A 704 -19.67 15.57 -14.09
N THR A 705 -19.18 14.46 -14.66
CA THR A 705 -18.23 14.47 -15.78
C THR A 705 -18.91 13.91 -17.02
N ASN A 706 -18.67 14.55 -18.17
CA ASN A 706 -19.24 14.19 -19.47
C ASN A 706 -18.13 14.10 -20.54
N LEU A 707 -18.21 13.08 -21.38
CA LEU A 707 -17.54 12.99 -22.68
C LEU A 707 -18.61 12.77 -23.75
N VAL A 708 -18.77 13.74 -24.66
CA VAL A 708 -19.49 13.51 -25.91
C VAL A 708 -18.49 13.14 -27.00
N LEU A 709 -18.83 12.17 -27.83
CA LEU A 709 -18.16 11.84 -29.09
C LEU A 709 -19.21 11.95 -30.21
N GLU A 710 -18.97 12.74 -31.25
CA GLU A 710 -19.88 12.87 -32.40
C GLU A 710 -19.14 12.84 -33.76
N PRO A 711 -19.77 12.34 -34.84
CA PRO A 711 -19.17 12.36 -36.18
C PRO A 711 -19.02 13.79 -36.70
N TRP A 712 -17.80 14.19 -37.07
CA TRP A 712 -17.52 15.59 -37.43
C TRP A 712 -17.92 15.91 -38.88
N GLU A 713 -17.29 15.25 -39.86
CA GLU A 713 -17.50 15.51 -41.28
C GLU A 713 -18.45 14.50 -41.93
N ASN A 714 -18.16 13.20 -41.78
CA ASN A 714 -18.98 12.13 -42.34
C ASN A 714 -20.17 11.80 -41.40
N LYS A 715 -21.25 12.58 -41.51
CA LYS A 715 -22.48 12.43 -40.71
C LYS A 715 -23.26 11.13 -40.98
N ASN A 716 -22.82 10.30 -41.93
CA ASN A 716 -23.38 8.96 -42.14
C ASN A 716 -22.70 7.89 -41.27
N ASN A 717 -21.54 8.18 -40.65
CA ASN A 717 -20.88 7.28 -39.70
C ASN A 717 -21.60 7.31 -38.34
N ILE A 718 -22.71 6.58 -38.20
CA ILE A 718 -23.41 6.41 -36.93
C ILE A 718 -22.56 5.58 -35.95
N MET A 719 -22.43 6.04 -34.71
CA MET A 719 -21.86 5.23 -33.62
C MET A 719 -22.90 4.23 -33.09
N THR A 720 -22.50 2.98 -32.87
CA THR A 720 -23.35 1.97 -32.25
C THR A 720 -22.89 1.65 -30.82
N ILE A 721 -23.85 1.53 -29.90
CA ILE A 721 -23.60 1.12 -28.52
C ILE A 721 -24.06 -0.33 -28.37
N ASP A 722 -23.16 -1.22 -27.96
CA ASP A 722 -23.50 -2.60 -27.58
C ASP A 722 -22.84 -2.93 -26.24
N ASN A 723 -23.63 -3.35 -25.26
CA ASN A 723 -23.20 -3.70 -23.91
C ASN A 723 -22.11 -2.77 -23.31
N GLN A 724 -22.38 -1.45 -23.32
CA GLN A 724 -21.47 -0.34 -22.95
C GLN A 724 -20.25 -0.10 -23.87
N THR A 725 -19.92 -0.99 -24.79
CA THR A 725 -18.89 -0.77 -25.82
C THR A 725 -19.42 0.20 -26.88
N VAL A 726 -18.62 1.20 -27.28
CA VAL A 726 -19.00 2.14 -28.35
C VAL A 726 -18.16 1.85 -29.59
N SER A 727 -18.83 1.48 -30.68
CA SER A 727 -18.20 1.06 -31.94
C SER A 727 -18.41 2.11 -33.03
N PHE A 728 -17.36 2.44 -33.79
CA PHE A 728 -17.41 3.45 -34.85
C PHE A 728 -16.42 3.21 -35.99
N GLY A 729 -16.71 3.78 -37.16
CA GLY A 729 -15.92 3.65 -38.38
C GLY A 729 -14.58 4.41 -38.33
N ALA A 730 -13.79 4.29 -39.39
CA ALA A 730 -12.62 5.17 -39.61
C ALA A 730 -13.08 6.61 -39.93
N GLY A 731 -12.25 7.60 -39.60
CA GLY A 731 -12.49 9.01 -39.92
C GLY A 731 -12.43 9.97 -38.71
N PHE A 732 -13.11 11.12 -38.86
CA PHE A 732 -13.01 12.26 -37.94
C PHE A 732 -14.19 12.36 -36.97
N TYR A 733 -13.86 12.43 -35.68
CA TYR A 733 -14.82 12.46 -34.58
C TYR A 733 -14.51 13.59 -33.61
N ARG A 734 -15.48 14.49 -33.39
CA ARG A 734 -15.36 15.57 -32.41
C ARG A 734 -15.59 14.99 -31.02
N PHE A 735 -14.64 15.19 -30.11
CA PHE A 735 -14.83 14.92 -28.70
C PHE A 735 -15.11 16.23 -27.95
N SER A 736 -15.91 16.15 -26.88
CA SER A 736 -16.22 17.28 -26.00
C SER A 736 -16.25 16.77 -24.56
N ALA A 737 -15.20 17.08 -23.80
CA ALA A 737 -15.00 16.63 -22.42
C ALA A 737 -15.28 17.80 -21.46
N SER A 738 -16.11 17.60 -20.44
CA SER A 738 -16.45 18.66 -19.48
C SER A 738 -16.89 18.16 -18.10
N PHE A 739 -16.82 19.05 -17.12
CA PHE A 739 -17.20 18.82 -15.72
C PHE A 739 -17.65 20.12 -15.03
N ASN A 740 -18.37 20.03 -13.91
CA ASN A 740 -18.94 21.17 -13.17
C ASN A 740 -18.41 21.28 -11.72
N TYR A 741 -17.10 21.42 -11.56
CA TYR A 741 -16.40 21.49 -10.27
C TYR A 741 -15.77 22.90 -10.04
N PRO A 742 -15.49 23.34 -8.79
CA PRO A 742 -14.71 24.56 -8.52
C PRO A 742 -13.37 24.60 -9.28
N GLN A 743 -13.10 25.68 -9.99
CA GLN A 743 -11.90 25.81 -10.84
C GLN A 743 -10.76 26.52 -10.10
N LEU A 744 -9.52 26.08 -10.34
CA LEU A 744 -8.32 26.72 -9.77
C LEU A 744 -7.98 28.00 -10.53
N LYS A 745 -7.31 28.94 -9.85
CA LYS A 745 -6.90 30.23 -10.44
C LYS A 745 -5.43 30.21 -10.85
N GLN A 746 -5.17 30.03 -12.13
CA GLN A 746 -3.82 30.00 -12.70
C GLN A 746 -3.08 31.35 -12.50
N LEU A 747 -1.76 31.26 -12.31
CA LEU A 747 -0.83 32.38 -12.41
C LEU A 747 -0.30 32.46 -13.86
N SER A 748 -0.51 33.59 -14.53
CA SER A 748 -0.03 33.81 -15.90
C SER A 748 1.51 33.82 -16.00
N PRO A 749 2.11 33.69 -17.22
CA PRO A 749 3.56 33.73 -17.41
C PRO A 749 4.26 34.94 -16.77
N GLN A 750 3.59 36.10 -16.76
CA GLN A 750 4.07 37.35 -16.18
C GLN A 750 3.93 37.43 -14.64
N GLN A 751 3.12 36.54 -14.04
CA GLN A 751 2.98 36.40 -12.59
C GLN A 751 3.90 35.32 -12.02
N VAL A 752 4.26 34.30 -12.80
CA VAL A 752 5.13 33.20 -12.35
C VAL A 752 6.61 33.53 -12.50
N ILE A 753 7.00 34.26 -13.55
CA ILE A 753 8.39 34.65 -13.79
C ILE A 753 8.71 36.01 -13.12
N ASN A 754 9.85 36.11 -12.42
CA ASN A 754 10.30 37.36 -11.82
C ASN A 754 10.72 38.42 -12.86
N ASN A 755 10.79 39.68 -12.41
CA ASN A 755 11.03 40.83 -13.29
C ASN A 755 12.34 40.76 -14.06
N GLN A 756 13.39 40.21 -13.45
CA GLN A 756 14.71 40.00 -14.01
C GLN A 756 14.68 38.97 -15.15
N SER A 757 13.91 37.89 -14.98
CA SER A 757 13.86 36.75 -15.90
C SER A 757 12.77 36.85 -16.98
N ARG A 758 12.07 37.99 -17.10
CA ARG A 758 10.97 38.20 -18.06
C ARG A 758 11.33 37.95 -19.52
N SER A 759 12.61 37.95 -19.89
CA SER A 759 13.07 37.57 -21.24
C SER A 759 12.72 36.12 -21.59
N LEU A 760 12.67 35.21 -20.60
CA LEU A 760 12.31 33.80 -20.79
C LEU A 760 10.90 33.63 -21.39
N ILE A 761 9.97 34.56 -21.14
CA ILE A 761 8.62 34.54 -21.73
C ILE A 761 8.69 34.64 -23.28
N LYS A 762 9.77 35.21 -23.83
CA LYS A 762 10.03 35.30 -25.28
C LYS A 762 11.07 34.30 -25.77
N GLN A 763 12.05 33.95 -24.95
CA GLN A 763 13.16 33.04 -25.31
C GLN A 763 12.76 31.56 -25.21
N GLU A 764 11.98 31.21 -24.19
CA GLU A 764 11.58 29.84 -23.83
C GLU A 764 10.05 29.74 -23.69
N PRO A 765 9.25 30.24 -24.66
CA PRO A 765 7.81 30.45 -24.50
C PRO A 765 7.04 29.14 -24.24
N SER A 766 7.55 28.00 -24.70
CA SER A 766 7.00 26.68 -24.44
C SER A 766 7.17 26.28 -22.97
N GLN A 767 8.42 26.29 -22.47
CA GLN A 767 8.75 25.92 -21.09
C GLN A 767 8.05 26.83 -20.07
N VAL A 768 7.98 28.14 -20.35
CA VAL A 768 7.33 29.11 -19.45
C VAL A 768 5.79 28.96 -19.45
N ARG A 769 5.16 28.56 -20.57
CA ARG A 769 3.73 28.21 -20.57
C ARG A 769 3.46 26.95 -19.74
N SER A 770 4.28 25.91 -19.86
CA SER A 770 4.17 24.72 -19.01
C SER A 770 4.38 25.05 -17.53
N LEU A 771 5.32 25.94 -17.20
CA LEU A 771 5.52 26.41 -15.82
C LEU A 771 4.29 27.19 -15.30
N SER A 772 3.66 27.99 -16.17
CA SER A 772 2.41 28.71 -15.89
C SER A 772 1.23 27.76 -15.65
N PHE A 773 1.11 26.70 -16.46
CA PHE A 773 0.07 25.67 -16.32
C PHE A 773 0.16 24.91 -14.98
N PHE A 774 1.36 24.69 -14.45
CA PHE A 774 1.53 24.07 -13.13
C PHE A 774 1.45 25.05 -11.95
N SER A 775 1.17 26.34 -12.17
CA SER A 775 1.23 27.39 -11.16
C SER A 775 -0.12 28.04 -10.87
N TYR A 776 -0.61 27.90 -9.64
CA TYR A 776 -1.86 28.47 -9.17
C TYR A 776 -1.63 29.43 -8.00
N THR A 777 -2.64 30.24 -7.65
CA THR A 777 -2.54 31.13 -6.47
C THR A 777 -2.37 30.37 -5.15
N ASP A 778 -2.83 29.12 -5.09
CA ASP A 778 -3.06 28.41 -3.83
C ASP A 778 -2.09 27.22 -3.65
N LYS A 779 -1.41 26.81 -4.74
CA LYS A 779 -0.32 25.81 -4.81
C LYS A 779 0.35 25.83 -6.17
N LEU A 780 1.54 25.22 -6.28
CA LEU A 780 2.02 24.66 -7.54
C LEU A 780 1.64 23.16 -7.60
N LEU A 781 1.66 22.57 -8.80
CA LEU A 781 1.54 21.12 -9.01
C LEU A 781 2.92 20.53 -9.31
N ALA A 782 3.19 19.29 -8.89
CA ALA A 782 4.42 18.60 -9.28
C ALA A 782 4.47 18.28 -10.79
N GLY A 783 3.31 18.15 -11.46
CA GLY A 783 3.24 17.94 -12.91
C GLY A 783 1.84 17.77 -13.45
N GLY A 784 1.76 17.19 -14.65
CA GLY A 784 0.53 16.91 -15.38
C GLY A 784 -0.30 15.76 -14.81
N TRP A 785 -1.03 15.05 -15.68
CA TRP A 785 -2.13 14.16 -15.33
C TRP A 785 -1.82 13.12 -14.24
N ARG A 786 -0.58 12.64 -14.11
CA ARG A 786 -0.17 11.66 -13.07
C ARG A 786 0.01 12.26 -11.65
N PHE A 787 0.10 13.59 -11.54
CA PHE A 787 0.70 14.28 -10.37
C PHE A 787 -0.07 15.52 -9.86
N LEU A 788 -1.33 15.73 -10.27
CA LEU A 788 -2.13 16.93 -9.93
C LEU A 788 -2.37 17.12 -8.41
N THR A 789 -2.20 16.05 -7.63
CA THR A 789 -2.33 15.96 -6.17
C THR A 789 -1.03 16.22 -5.39
N TYR A 790 0.11 16.15 -6.07
CA TYR A 790 1.44 16.26 -5.46
C TYR A 790 1.85 17.72 -5.42
N PHE A 791 2.22 18.20 -4.22
CA PHE A 791 2.63 19.59 -4.02
C PHE A 791 3.74 19.76 -2.97
N GLY A 792 3.88 18.85 -1.99
CA GLY A 792 4.75 19.02 -0.82
C GLY A 792 6.24 19.01 -1.14
N ARG A 793 6.90 17.85 -0.95
CA ARG A 793 8.31 17.60 -1.32
C ARG A 793 8.65 18.18 -2.69
N ASP A 794 7.74 17.91 -3.63
CA ASP A 794 8.02 18.00 -5.05
C ASP A 794 8.10 19.47 -5.47
N THR A 795 7.10 20.30 -5.17
CA THR A 795 7.20 21.73 -5.52
C THR A 795 8.24 22.48 -4.69
N MET A 796 8.62 21.98 -3.50
CA MET A 796 9.72 22.57 -2.73
C MET A 796 11.10 22.37 -3.36
N ILE A 797 11.44 21.16 -3.84
CA ILE A 797 12.69 20.96 -4.60
C ILE A 797 12.66 21.76 -5.91
N ALA A 798 11.48 21.82 -6.57
CA ALA A 798 11.30 22.61 -7.77
C ALA A 798 11.60 24.09 -7.50
N ALA A 799 11.01 24.64 -6.43
CA ALA A 799 11.18 26.01 -5.99
C ALA A 799 12.65 26.34 -5.65
N LEU A 800 13.37 25.42 -5.01
CA LEU A 800 14.80 25.61 -4.68
C LEU A 800 15.71 25.62 -5.93
N LEU A 801 15.34 24.94 -7.01
CA LEU A 801 16.09 24.91 -8.28
C LEU A 801 15.66 26.04 -9.24
N LEU A 802 14.37 26.39 -9.25
CA LEU A 802 13.77 27.47 -10.05
C LEU A 802 13.81 28.85 -9.34
N GLU A 803 14.31 28.93 -8.12
CA GLU A 803 14.44 30.16 -7.32
C GLU A 803 14.97 31.39 -8.10
N PRO A 804 15.97 31.28 -9.00
CA PRO A 804 16.45 32.42 -9.78
C PRO A 804 15.43 33.00 -10.78
N VAL A 805 14.42 32.24 -11.20
CA VAL A 805 13.44 32.66 -12.24
C VAL A 805 12.01 32.83 -11.71
N LEU A 806 11.64 32.16 -10.62
CA LEU A 806 10.30 32.28 -10.01
C LEU A 806 10.08 33.67 -9.41
N SER A 807 8.82 34.10 -9.42
CA SER A 807 8.36 35.29 -8.71
C SER A 807 8.39 35.07 -7.20
N ALA A 808 8.72 36.15 -6.49
CA ALA A 808 8.77 36.26 -5.04
C ALA A 808 7.94 37.47 -4.57
N GLY A 809 7.48 37.46 -3.32
CA GLY A 809 6.62 38.51 -2.76
C GLY A 809 5.12 38.15 -2.78
N ASN A 810 4.28 39.16 -2.54
CA ASN A 810 2.85 38.97 -2.29
C ASN A 810 2.11 38.35 -3.50
N ASN A 811 1.43 37.21 -3.30
CA ASN A 811 0.73 36.45 -4.35
C ASN A 811 1.66 35.97 -5.49
N SER A 812 2.88 35.58 -5.15
CA SER A 812 3.88 35.03 -6.08
C SER A 812 3.90 33.50 -6.10
N ALA A 813 4.59 32.91 -7.08
CA ALA A 813 4.74 31.46 -7.18
C ALA A 813 5.48 30.86 -5.97
N LEU A 814 6.48 31.55 -5.41
CA LEU A 814 7.16 31.09 -4.20
C LEU A 814 6.27 31.16 -2.95
N GLU A 815 5.39 32.16 -2.83
CA GLU A 815 4.39 32.18 -1.73
C GLU A 815 3.28 31.15 -1.93
N ALA A 816 2.91 30.80 -3.17
CA ALA A 816 1.98 29.70 -3.44
C ALA A 816 2.55 28.34 -3.01
N VAL A 817 3.86 28.08 -3.24
CA VAL A 817 4.54 26.87 -2.72
C VAL A 817 4.56 26.88 -1.19
N ILE A 818 5.11 27.94 -0.58
CA ILE A 818 5.28 28.00 0.88
C ILE A 818 3.93 27.97 1.61
N GLY A 819 2.92 28.68 1.09
CA GLY A 819 1.56 28.69 1.64
C GLY A 819 0.85 27.34 1.53
N ALA A 820 0.93 26.68 0.37
CA ALA A 820 0.32 25.36 0.18
C ALA A 820 0.83 24.32 1.18
N VAL A 821 2.13 24.38 1.45
CA VAL A 821 2.83 23.52 2.41
C VAL A 821 2.46 23.88 3.85
N LEU A 822 2.52 25.16 4.23
CA LEU A 822 2.19 25.61 5.59
C LEU A 822 0.74 25.37 5.98
N GLU A 823 -0.21 25.52 5.06
CA GLU A 823 -1.64 25.28 5.30
C GLU A 823 -1.96 23.81 5.62
N ARG A 824 -1.12 22.87 5.14
CA ARG A 824 -1.30 21.41 5.22
C ARG A 824 -0.24 20.74 6.10
N ILE A 825 0.23 21.44 7.13
CA ILE A 825 1.03 20.82 8.21
C ILE A 825 0.10 20.13 9.19
N ASN A 826 0.44 18.91 9.60
CA ASN A 826 -0.22 18.23 10.70
C ASN A 826 0.03 18.98 12.02
N ARG A 827 -0.99 19.67 12.53
CA ARG A 827 -0.93 20.44 13.79
C ARG A 827 -0.58 19.64 15.05
N THR A 828 -0.66 18.31 15.02
CA THR A 828 -0.38 17.45 16.19
C THR A 828 1.10 17.09 16.31
N ASP A 829 1.80 16.83 15.20
CA ASP A 829 3.20 16.36 15.23
C ASP A 829 4.18 17.19 14.38
N GLY A 830 3.70 18.16 13.59
CA GLY A 830 4.53 18.97 12.69
C GLY A 830 4.94 18.25 11.41
N SER A 831 4.34 17.10 11.07
CA SER A 831 4.52 16.45 9.76
C SER A 831 4.04 17.35 8.63
N VAL A 832 4.85 17.47 7.59
CA VAL A 832 4.51 18.21 6.37
C VAL A 832 3.81 17.27 5.37
N CYS A 833 2.69 17.68 4.80
CA CYS A 833 1.95 16.90 3.82
C CYS A 833 2.69 16.79 2.48
N HIS A 834 2.66 15.61 1.86
CA HIS A 834 3.29 15.32 0.57
C HIS A 834 2.31 15.43 -0.60
N GLU A 835 1.23 14.65 -0.53
CA GLU A 835 0.14 14.57 -1.52
C GLU A 835 -1.21 14.83 -0.83
N GLU A 836 -2.07 15.66 -1.44
CA GLU A 836 -3.47 15.84 -1.00
C GLU A 836 -4.43 14.98 -1.82
N THR A 837 -5.45 14.42 -1.17
CA THR A 837 -6.55 13.71 -1.81
C THR A 837 -7.77 14.63 -1.88
N ILE A 838 -8.25 14.91 -3.09
CA ILE A 838 -9.34 15.87 -3.37
C ILE A 838 -10.35 15.28 -4.37
N GLY A 839 -11.51 15.95 -4.52
CA GLY A 839 -12.55 15.60 -5.50
C GLY A 839 -13.20 14.24 -5.25
N ASP A 840 -13.66 13.59 -6.32
CA ASP A 840 -14.36 12.30 -6.30
C ASP A 840 -13.61 11.19 -5.54
N TYR A 841 -12.27 11.20 -5.55
CA TYR A 841 -11.47 10.22 -4.80
C TYR A 841 -11.47 10.49 -3.29
N ALA A 842 -11.53 11.76 -2.86
CA ALA A 842 -11.74 12.08 -1.45
C ALA A 842 -13.10 11.58 -0.97
N THR A 843 -14.14 11.78 -1.78
CA THR A 843 -15.48 11.25 -1.48
C THR A 843 -15.48 9.71 -1.43
N LEU A 844 -14.79 9.03 -2.34
CA LEU A 844 -14.59 7.57 -2.28
C LEU A 844 -13.92 7.13 -0.97
N LEU A 845 -12.76 7.72 -0.63
CA LEU A 845 -12.01 7.34 0.59
C LEU A 845 -12.76 7.68 1.89
N ASN A 846 -13.65 8.66 1.87
CA ASN A 846 -14.49 9.00 3.02
C ASN A 846 -15.69 8.04 3.14
N LEU A 847 -16.32 7.67 2.03
CA LEU A 847 -17.38 6.64 2.00
C LEU A 847 -16.85 5.28 2.44
N GLN A 848 -15.63 4.90 2.06
CA GLN A 848 -14.92 3.70 2.56
C GLN A 848 -14.64 3.73 4.09
N LYS A 849 -14.72 4.90 4.73
CA LYS A 849 -14.65 5.09 6.20
C LYS A 849 -16.05 5.33 6.80
N GLY A 850 -17.12 4.95 6.10
CA GLY A 850 -18.51 5.13 6.54
C GLY A 850 -18.97 6.60 6.64
N THR A 851 -18.25 7.54 6.03
CA THR A 851 -18.45 8.99 6.18
C THR A 851 -18.83 9.64 4.85
N VAL A 852 -20.05 10.17 4.73
CA VAL A 852 -20.47 10.96 3.56
C VAL A 852 -19.83 12.35 3.64
N SER A 853 -18.69 12.55 2.98
CA SER A 853 -17.95 13.82 3.00
C SER A 853 -17.05 14.00 1.78
N THR A 854 -17.03 15.21 1.21
CA THR A 854 -16.11 15.64 0.15
C THR A 854 -14.81 16.26 0.69
N ALA A 855 -14.62 16.28 2.02
CA ALA A 855 -13.47 16.91 2.66
C ALA A 855 -12.13 16.26 2.24
N PRO A 856 -11.07 17.07 2.06
CA PRO A 856 -9.78 16.58 1.58
C PRO A 856 -9.10 15.64 2.57
N GLY A 857 -8.28 14.73 2.05
CA GLY A 857 -7.32 13.94 2.82
C GLY A 857 -5.90 14.46 2.63
N PHE A 858 -5.04 14.31 3.64
CA PHE A 858 -3.64 14.74 3.58
C PHE A 858 -2.72 13.57 3.94
N THR A 859 -1.68 13.35 3.13
CA THR A 859 -0.76 12.21 3.28
C THR A 859 0.58 12.66 3.88
N TYR A 860 1.05 11.89 4.86
CA TYR A 860 2.29 12.16 5.59
C TYR A 860 3.30 10.99 5.62
N PRO A 861 3.42 10.10 4.60
CA PRO A 861 4.38 8.98 4.66
C PRO A 861 5.84 9.45 4.52
N MET A 862 6.07 10.50 3.72
CA MET A 862 7.39 11.01 3.37
C MET A 862 8.06 11.74 4.54
N ILE A 863 9.27 11.33 4.91
CA ILE A 863 10.09 11.92 5.99
C ILE A 863 11.00 13.04 5.49
N ASP A 864 11.40 13.03 4.21
CA ASP A 864 12.24 14.07 3.61
C ASP A 864 11.52 15.43 3.53
N THR A 865 10.20 15.38 3.30
CA THR A 865 9.27 16.50 3.13
C THR A 865 9.30 17.45 4.32
N ASP A 866 9.49 16.92 5.54
CA ASP A 866 9.61 17.71 6.77
C ASP A 866 10.74 18.76 6.70
N TYR A 867 11.85 18.42 6.03
CA TYR A 867 13.11 19.16 6.11
C TYR A 867 13.29 20.21 4.99
N PHE A 868 12.56 20.10 3.88
CA PHE A 868 12.64 21.08 2.79
C PHE A 868 12.04 22.43 3.16
N LEU A 869 10.98 22.45 3.99
CA LEU A 869 10.25 23.66 4.31
C LEU A 869 11.13 24.72 5.02
N PRO A 870 11.88 24.42 6.11
CA PRO A 870 12.80 25.40 6.70
C PRO A 870 13.81 25.94 5.70
N VAL A 871 14.39 25.09 4.84
CA VAL A 871 15.41 25.49 3.84
C VAL A 871 14.83 26.47 2.82
N LEU A 872 13.62 26.22 2.32
CA LEU A 872 12.95 27.13 1.39
C LEU A 872 12.54 28.44 2.07
N MET A 873 12.07 28.38 3.32
CA MET A 873 11.73 29.58 4.11
C MET A 873 12.95 30.45 4.44
N ASP A 874 14.12 29.86 4.75
CA ASP A 874 15.36 30.60 5.05
C ASP A 874 15.84 31.39 3.83
N ARG A 875 15.90 30.74 2.66
CA ARG A 875 16.20 31.43 1.39
C ARG A 875 15.17 32.52 1.08
N TYR A 876 13.88 32.19 1.16
CA TYR A 876 12.81 33.12 0.83
C TYR A 876 12.79 34.37 1.72
N PHE A 877 12.91 34.22 3.04
CA PHE A 877 12.93 35.37 3.96
C PHE A 877 14.27 36.11 3.99
N SER A 878 15.38 35.46 3.64
CA SER A 878 16.64 36.17 3.39
C SER A 878 16.53 37.10 2.18
N ALA A 879 15.86 36.66 1.11
CA ALA A 879 15.59 37.48 -0.08
C ALA A 879 14.45 38.51 0.13
N MET A 880 13.45 38.19 0.95
CA MET A 880 12.25 39.01 1.18
C MET A 880 11.94 39.22 2.69
N PRO A 881 12.79 39.91 3.48
CA PRO A 881 12.56 40.08 4.93
C PRO A 881 11.24 40.78 5.28
N SER A 882 10.75 41.65 4.40
CA SER A 882 9.47 42.36 4.56
C SER A 882 8.24 41.44 4.47
N ARG A 883 8.39 40.20 4.00
CA ARG A 883 7.30 39.22 3.84
C ARG A 883 7.11 38.29 5.03
N VAL A 884 8.08 38.22 5.96
CA VAL A 884 8.01 37.42 7.19
C VAL A 884 6.69 37.63 7.94
N LYS A 885 6.42 38.86 8.38
CA LYS A 885 5.22 39.17 9.17
C LYS A 885 3.92 38.99 8.37
N PRO A 886 3.77 39.52 7.13
CA PRO A 886 2.57 39.26 6.32
C PRO A 886 2.27 37.78 6.12
N LEU A 887 3.25 36.98 5.67
CA LEU A 887 3.04 35.58 5.30
C LEU A 887 2.74 34.69 6.52
N LEU A 888 3.43 34.90 7.64
CA LEU A 888 3.27 34.06 8.85
C LEU A 888 2.09 34.51 9.74
N SER A 889 1.52 35.69 9.48
CA SER A 889 0.26 36.14 10.11
C SER A 889 -0.99 35.60 9.40
N THR A 890 -0.85 35.01 8.21
CA THR A 890 -1.95 34.37 7.47
C THR A 890 -2.64 33.32 8.35
N LYS A 891 -3.96 33.34 8.37
CA LYS A 891 -4.77 32.38 9.11
C LYS A 891 -4.82 31.06 8.35
N ALA A 892 -4.72 29.95 9.10
CA ALA A 892 -4.92 28.62 8.57
C ALA A 892 -6.34 28.12 8.87
N GLY A 893 -6.83 27.17 8.06
CA GLY A 893 -8.17 26.61 8.20
C GLY A 893 -9.08 26.74 6.97
N ASP A 894 -8.52 27.20 5.85
CA ASP A 894 -9.22 27.44 4.58
C ASP A 894 -9.16 26.19 3.68
N VAL A 895 -8.08 25.38 3.77
CA VAL A 895 -7.98 24.07 3.08
C VAL A 895 -7.99 22.92 4.09
N ASP A 896 -7.10 22.93 5.09
CA ASP A 896 -7.15 21.95 6.17
C ASP A 896 -7.99 22.52 7.33
N VAL A 897 -9.23 22.07 7.44
CA VAL A 897 -10.17 22.53 8.47
C VAL A 897 -9.71 22.19 9.90
N GLU A 898 -8.83 21.20 10.08
CA GLU A 898 -8.20 20.93 11.39
C GLU A 898 -7.32 22.12 11.82
N ASN A 899 -6.69 22.83 10.88
CA ASN A 899 -5.75 23.92 11.18
C ASN A 899 -6.42 25.26 11.56
N ARG A 900 -7.76 25.29 11.64
CA ARG A 900 -8.53 26.47 12.05
C ARG A 900 -8.07 27.06 13.38
N ASN A 901 -8.08 28.39 13.43
CA ASN A 901 -7.60 29.29 14.50
C ASN A 901 -6.08 29.48 14.59
N LEU A 902 -5.27 28.61 13.96
CA LEU A 902 -3.81 28.78 13.88
C LEU A 902 -3.42 29.83 12.83
N THR A 903 -2.14 30.18 12.77
CA THR A 903 -1.52 30.86 11.63
C THR A 903 -0.43 30.00 11.00
N TRP A 904 -0.03 30.34 9.78
CA TRP A 904 1.12 29.71 9.11
C TRP A 904 2.42 29.84 9.92
N GLY A 905 2.59 30.91 10.71
CA GLY A 905 3.66 31.03 11.70
C GLY A 905 3.59 30.01 12.84
N ASN A 906 2.39 29.66 13.32
CA ASN A 906 2.24 28.59 14.32
C ASN A 906 2.61 27.22 13.73
N LEU A 907 2.20 26.94 12.50
CA LEU A 907 2.44 25.65 11.83
C LEU A 907 3.92 25.47 11.46
N SER A 908 4.58 26.53 10.96
CA SER A 908 6.05 26.59 10.80
C SER A 908 6.79 26.29 12.10
N TYR A 909 6.38 26.91 13.22
CA TYR A 909 6.96 26.64 14.53
C TYR A 909 6.79 25.18 14.98
N THR A 910 5.64 24.56 14.72
CA THR A 910 5.41 23.13 15.05
C THR A 910 6.33 22.21 14.25
N ASN A 911 6.52 22.44 12.95
CA ASN A 911 7.48 21.68 12.12
C ASN A 911 8.93 21.89 12.60
N ALA A 912 9.35 23.13 12.86
CA ALA A 912 10.68 23.42 13.38
C ALA A 912 10.94 22.76 14.76
N LEU A 913 9.94 22.79 15.65
CA LEU A 913 9.99 22.11 16.96
C LEU A 913 10.13 20.59 16.80
N LYS A 914 9.40 19.97 15.87
CA LYS A 914 9.54 18.54 15.53
C LYS A 914 10.97 18.22 15.13
N ILE A 915 11.52 18.94 14.15
CA ILE A 915 12.88 18.74 13.64
C ILE A 915 13.91 18.90 14.77
N MET A 916 13.79 19.96 15.57
CA MET A 916 14.67 20.18 16.72
C MET A 916 14.62 19.04 17.74
N ASN A 917 13.44 18.48 18.03
CA ASN A 917 13.29 17.39 18.99
C ASN A 917 13.87 16.06 18.46
N ILE A 918 13.51 15.64 17.24
CA ILE A 918 13.92 14.32 16.72
C ILE A 918 15.42 14.23 16.42
N THR A 919 16.06 15.36 16.10
CA THR A 919 17.50 15.41 15.76
C THR A 919 18.43 15.44 16.97
N GLU A 920 17.89 15.67 18.18
CA GLU A 920 18.68 15.78 19.42
C GLU A 920 19.37 14.46 19.82
N ALA A 921 18.74 13.31 19.54
CA ALA A 921 19.25 11.99 19.92
C ALA A 921 20.61 11.69 19.29
N PHE A 922 20.80 12.05 18.02
CA PHE A 922 22.08 11.89 17.32
C PHE A 922 23.13 12.92 17.75
N GLU A 923 22.70 14.16 18.08
CA GLU A 923 23.62 15.17 18.64
C GLU A 923 24.30 14.63 19.91
N LYS A 924 23.51 14.06 20.82
CA LYS A 924 23.97 13.48 22.08
C LYS A 924 24.78 12.20 21.88
N HIS A 925 24.42 11.35 20.92
CA HIS A 925 25.11 10.09 20.62
C HIS A 925 25.06 9.78 19.12
N GLN A 926 26.18 9.93 18.40
CA GLN A 926 26.27 9.70 16.96
C GLN A 926 26.27 8.20 16.61
N ALA A 927 25.09 7.57 16.61
CA ALA A 927 24.91 6.13 16.37
C ALA A 927 23.79 5.86 15.35
N VAL A 928 23.92 4.79 14.57
CA VAL A 928 22.96 4.39 13.50
C VAL A 928 21.50 4.39 13.97
N LYS A 929 21.24 3.85 15.17
CA LYS A 929 19.90 3.82 15.79
C LYS A 929 19.24 5.19 16.02
N ASN A 930 20.03 6.27 16.01
CA ASN A 930 19.59 7.66 16.22
C ASN A 930 19.50 8.45 14.90
N LEU A 931 19.84 7.85 13.75
CA LEU A 931 19.58 8.41 12.43
C LEU A 931 18.07 8.44 12.14
N ILE A 932 17.64 9.30 11.21
CA ILE A 932 16.26 9.39 10.74
C ILE A 932 15.97 8.22 9.79
N GLN A 933 14.80 7.59 9.96
CA GLN A 933 14.45 6.31 9.36
C GLN A 933 13.03 6.39 8.78
N LEU A 934 12.73 5.61 7.75
CA LEU A 934 11.38 5.51 7.19
C LEU A 934 10.38 5.14 8.28
N LYS A 935 9.15 5.69 8.21
CA LYS A 935 8.11 5.48 9.22
C LYS A 935 7.77 3.98 9.35
N LYS A 936 7.44 3.55 10.56
CA LYS A 936 7.32 2.13 10.89
C LYS A 936 6.10 1.51 10.19
N GLY A 937 6.36 0.59 9.27
CA GLY A 937 5.33 -0.08 8.45
C GLY A 937 5.39 0.35 6.99
N GLU A 938 5.83 1.58 6.71
CA GLU A 938 6.03 2.08 5.35
C GLU A 938 7.21 1.39 4.68
N LEU A 939 7.10 1.08 3.39
CA LEU A 939 8.19 0.61 2.53
C LEU A 939 8.94 1.77 1.86
N VAL A 940 8.25 2.90 1.69
CA VAL A 940 8.73 4.14 1.06
C VAL A 940 8.76 5.28 2.08
N GLY A 941 9.21 6.47 1.69
CA GLY A 941 9.24 7.64 2.58
C GLY A 941 10.28 8.72 2.27
N GLN A 942 10.94 8.70 1.11
CA GLN A 942 11.69 9.84 0.59
C GLN A 942 11.57 9.88 -0.95
N TRP A 943 12.24 10.82 -1.61
CA TRP A 943 12.09 11.12 -3.03
C TRP A 943 12.08 9.91 -3.98
N ARG A 944 12.87 8.86 -3.73
CA ARG A 944 12.93 7.61 -4.52
C ARG A 944 11.72 6.69 -4.31
N ASP A 945 10.53 7.27 -4.23
CA ASP A 945 9.25 6.69 -3.83
C ASP A 945 8.86 5.46 -4.67
N SER A 946 9.35 4.29 -4.24
CA SER A 946 9.19 2.99 -4.90
C SER A 946 9.78 1.89 -4.01
N SER A 947 9.24 0.67 -4.08
CA SER A 947 9.71 -0.48 -3.28
C SER A 947 11.20 -0.80 -3.48
N TYR A 948 11.69 -0.67 -4.72
CA TYR A 948 13.09 -0.94 -5.06
C TYR A 948 14.03 0.24 -4.78
N GLY A 949 13.55 1.49 -4.72
CA GLY A 949 14.38 2.70 -4.77
C GLY A 949 15.45 2.86 -3.67
N LEU A 950 15.33 2.12 -2.56
CA LEU A 950 16.36 2.05 -1.50
C LEU A 950 16.88 0.62 -1.24
N ALA A 951 16.54 -0.36 -2.09
CA ALA A 951 16.77 -1.79 -1.88
C ALA A 951 16.30 -2.28 -0.49
N ASN A 952 15.03 -1.99 -0.14
CA ASN A 952 14.44 -2.19 1.21
C ASN A 952 15.08 -1.38 2.36
N GLY A 953 16.08 -0.54 2.08
CA GLY A 953 16.80 0.26 3.07
C GLY A 953 15.92 1.18 3.92
N ARG A 954 16.13 1.15 5.24
CA ARG A 954 15.31 1.88 6.22
C ARG A 954 15.80 3.28 6.57
N ILE A 955 17.07 3.59 6.30
CA ILE A 955 17.76 4.80 6.76
C ILE A 955 18.45 5.43 5.54
N PRO A 956 17.82 6.39 4.84
CA PRO A 956 18.30 6.86 3.54
C PRO A 956 19.41 7.92 3.64
N PHE A 957 20.27 8.00 2.61
CA PHE A 957 21.41 8.91 2.55
C PHE A 957 21.00 10.38 2.51
N ASP A 958 20.07 10.74 1.63
CA ASP A 958 19.66 12.12 1.34
C ASP A 958 19.16 12.85 2.60
N VAL A 959 18.28 12.20 3.37
CA VAL A 959 17.73 12.75 4.61
C VAL A 959 18.84 12.99 5.63
N ASN A 960 19.65 11.96 5.89
CA ASN A 960 20.61 11.99 7.00
C ASN A 960 21.87 12.80 6.69
N CYS A 961 22.41 12.70 5.47
CA CYS A 961 23.66 13.33 5.05
C CYS A 961 23.48 14.69 4.34
N ALA A 962 22.25 15.14 4.06
CA ALA A 962 22.01 16.45 3.47
C ALA A 962 20.83 17.21 4.10
N LEU A 963 19.61 16.65 4.10
CA LEU A 963 18.40 17.41 4.45
C LEU A 963 18.33 17.79 5.92
N VAL A 964 18.63 16.87 6.84
CA VAL A 964 18.63 17.13 8.29
C VAL A 964 19.61 18.25 8.67
N PRO A 965 20.91 18.21 8.33
CA PRO A 965 21.81 19.32 8.64
C PRO A 965 21.43 20.62 7.91
N ALA A 966 20.91 20.56 6.68
CA ALA A 966 20.45 21.75 5.96
C ALA A 966 19.26 22.43 6.66
N ALA A 967 18.26 21.65 7.08
CA ALA A 967 17.10 22.16 7.81
C ALA A 967 17.49 22.73 9.18
N LEU A 968 18.46 22.15 9.87
CA LEU A 968 18.98 22.66 11.14
C LEU A 968 19.76 23.99 10.96
N TYR A 969 20.56 24.12 9.90
CA TYR A 969 21.16 25.42 9.55
C TYR A 969 20.11 26.47 9.19
N ALA A 970 19.07 26.09 8.45
CA ALA A 970 17.95 26.96 8.13
C ALA A 970 17.17 27.40 9.39
N ILE A 971 16.87 26.48 10.32
CA ILE A 971 16.24 26.81 11.62
C ILE A 971 17.12 27.76 12.44
N SER A 972 18.46 27.59 12.42
CA SER A 972 19.39 28.53 13.07
C SER A 972 19.25 29.94 12.51
N ASN A 973 19.19 30.09 11.19
CA ASN A 973 19.05 31.38 10.53
C ASN A 973 17.67 32.01 10.77
N LEU A 974 16.60 31.23 10.56
CA LEU A 974 15.22 31.64 10.81
C LEU A 974 14.97 32.06 12.26
N ALA A 975 15.64 31.44 13.25
CA ALA A 975 15.57 31.86 14.65
C ALA A 975 16.18 33.25 14.93
N LYS A 976 17.05 33.77 14.04
CA LYS A 976 17.60 35.14 14.11
C LYS A 976 16.68 36.17 13.45
N VAL A 977 15.70 35.74 12.65
CA VAL A 977 14.78 36.62 11.90
C VAL A 977 13.57 36.98 12.77
N PRO A 978 13.36 38.28 13.12
CA PRO A 978 12.28 38.67 14.03
C PRO A 978 10.88 38.31 13.50
N GLY A 979 10.17 37.49 14.28
CA GLY A 979 8.78 37.11 14.00
C GLY A 979 8.60 35.84 13.17
N VAL A 980 9.65 35.08 12.83
CA VAL A 980 9.49 33.73 12.26
C VAL A 980 9.05 32.73 13.34
N TYR A 981 9.80 32.65 14.44
CA TYR A 981 9.46 31.84 15.60
C TYR A 981 9.06 32.76 16.78
N PRO A 982 8.20 32.30 17.70
CA PRO A 982 7.88 33.06 18.92
C PRO A 982 9.15 33.27 19.75
N ASN A 983 9.32 34.42 20.39
CA ASN A 983 10.43 34.64 21.33
C ASN A 983 10.03 34.16 22.73
N ASN A 984 10.50 32.97 23.14
CA ASN A 984 10.17 32.36 24.44
C ASN A 984 11.35 31.50 24.96
N SER A 985 11.18 30.89 26.14
CA SER A 985 12.22 30.09 26.81
C SER A 985 12.70 28.85 26.06
N VAL A 986 11.91 28.32 25.10
CA VAL A 986 12.27 27.18 24.25
C VAL A 986 13.10 27.64 23.04
N THR A 987 12.71 28.75 22.43
CA THR A 987 13.22 29.23 21.13
C THR A 987 14.37 30.22 21.22
N LYS A 988 14.52 30.94 22.34
CA LYS A 988 15.54 32.00 22.52
C LYS A 988 16.98 31.58 22.15
N ASP A 989 17.32 30.31 22.34
CA ASP A 989 18.65 29.75 22.09
C ASP A 989 18.71 28.91 20.78
N TRP A 990 17.62 28.86 20.00
CA TRP A 990 17.54 27.99 18.79
C TRP A 990 18.56 28.35 17.72
N SER A 991 18.96 29.62 17.60
CA SER A 991 20.08 30.04 16.73
C SER A 991 21.29 29.12 16.92
N ASP A 992 21.70 28.95 18.17
CA ASP A 992 23.02 28.39 18.49
C ASP A 992 22.92 26.88 18.71
N ILE A 993 21.81 26.42 19.31
CA ILE A 993 21.48 24.99 19.43
C ILE A 993 21.33 24.35 18.06
N ALA A 994 20.59 24.98 17.13
CA ALA A 994 20.39 24.41 15.79
C ALA A 994 21.68 24.45 14.96
N ALA A 995 22.49 25.52 15.04
CA ALA A 995 23.79 25.57 14.36
C ALA A 995 24.77 24.50 14.86
N LYS A 996 24.88 24.34 16.19
CA LYS A 996 25.69 23.28 16.81
C LYS A 996 25.20 21.89 16.36
N ARG A 997 23.89 21.65 16.39
CA ARG A 997 23.29 20.37 15.99
C ARG A 997 23.50 20.08 14.51
N ALA A 998 23.29 21.06 13.63
CA ALA A 998 23.57 20.95 12.20
C ALA A 998 25.01 20.52 11.95
N LYS A 999 25.97 21.13 12.66
CA LYS A 999 27.40 20.78 12.54
C LYS A 999 27.70 19.35 12.97
N VAL A 1000 27.16 18.89 14.10
CA VAL A 1000 27.31 17.49 14.56
C VAL A 1000 26.72 16.49 13.56
N TRP A 1001 25.55 16.79 12.99
CA TRP A 1001 24.93 15.97 11.93
C TRP A 1001 25.76 15.99 10.64
N GLU A 1002 26.24 17.15 10.20
CA GLU A 1002 27.07 17.28 8.99
C GLU A 1002 28.38 16.49 9.08
N ASP A 1003 29.06 16.54 10.23
CA ASP A 1003 30.39 15.96 10.41
C ASP A 1003 30.37 14.43 10.59
N ASN A 1004 29.35 13.89 11.27
CA ASN A 1004 29.38 12.53 11.80
C ASN A 1004 28.45 11.54 11.09
N THR A 1005 27.56 11.99 10.20
CA THR A 1005 26.69 11.08 9.42
C THR A 1005 27.43 10.42 8.25
N LEU A 1006 28.25 11.19 7.53
CA LEU A 1006 28.74 10.80 6.19
C LEU A 1006 29.63 9.54 6.20
N SER A 1007 30.42 9.33 7.26
CA SER A 1007 31.26 8.13 7.43
C SER A 1007 30.45 6.85 7.69
N LEU A 1008 29.21 6.97 8.19
CA LEU A 1008 28.31 5.83 8.38
C LEU A 1008 27.85 5.27 7.03
N PHE A 1009 27.68 6.12 6.01
CA PHE A 1009 27.27 5.71 4.66
C PHE A 1009 28.45 5.39 3.73
N GLN A 1010 29.65 5.91 3.99
CA GLN A 1010 30.83 5.65 3.15
C GLN A 1010 31.16 4.15 3.04
N TYR A 1011 31.36 3.63 1.84
CA TYR A 1011 31.92 2.30 1.62
C TYR A 1011 33.14 2.37 0.70
N ASN A 1012 33.93 1.30 0.67
CA ASN A 1012 35.06 1.21 -0.25
C ASN A 1012 35.39 -0.24 -0.62
N VAL A 1013 35.64 -0.47 -1.91
CA VAL A 1013 35.88 -1.78 -2.53
C VAL A 1013 37.29 -1.77 -3.13
N SER A 1014 38.04 -2.88 -3.11
CA SER A 1014 39.31 -2.91 -3.87
C SER A 1014 39.02 -2.85 -5.37
N VAL A 1015 39.97 -2.37 -6.17
CA VAL A 1015 39.80 -2.37 -7.64
C VAL A 1015 39.53 -3.78 -8.16
N ASP A 1016 40.22 -4.80 -7.67
CA ASP A 1016 40.05 -6.19 -8.14
C ASP A 1016 38.69 -6.78 -7.76
N THR A 1017 38.20 -6.53 -6.54
CA THR A 1017 36.84 -6.92 -6.13
C THR A 1017 35.78 -6.16 -6.91
N ALA A 1018 36.01 -4.88 -7.22
CA ALA A 1018 35.10 -4.09 -8.04
C ALA A 1018 35.07 -4.59 -9.49
N LYS A 1019 36.20 -4.99 -10.10
CA LYS A 1019 36.24 -5.64 -11.41
C LYS A 1019 35.36 -6.89 -11.43
N SER A 1020 35.61 -7.83 -10.51
CA SER A 1020 34.84 -9.07 -10.41
C SER A 1020 33.33 -8.88 -10.20
N ARG A 1021 32.90 -7.77 -9.57
CA ARG A 1021 31.47 -7.42 -9.44
C ARG A 1021 30.87 -6.86 -10.72
N LEU A 1022 31.63 -6.06 -11.47
CA LEU A 1022 31.19 -5.55 -12.78
C LEU A 1022 31.09 -6.68 -13.81
N ASP A 1023 32.02 -7.64 -13.78
CA ASP A 1023 32.02 -8.80 -14.66
C ASP A 1023 30.79 -9.68 -14.37
N ASP A 1024 30.55 -10.06 -13.10
CA ASP A 1024 29.35 -10.80 -12.67
C ASP A 1024 28.02 -10.03 -12.92
N TYR A 1025 28.04 -8.69 -12.80
CA TYR A 1025 26.88 -7.85 -13.11
C TYR A 1025 26.54 -7.83 -14.60
N VAL A 1026 27.52 -7.84 -15.50
CA VAL A 1026 27.26 -7.91 -16.95
C VAL A 1026 26.85 -9.33 -17.34
N ASP A 1027 27.54 -10.36 -16.84
CA ASP A 1027 27.25 -11.77 -17.18
C ASP A 1027 25.84 -12.24 -16.74
N THR A 1028 25.23 -11.57 -15.75
CA THR A 1028 23.90 -11.93 -15.21
C THR A 1028 22.76 -10.98 -15.58
N ASN A 1029 23.02 -9.88 -16.31
CA ASN A 1029 22.04 -8.83 -16.58
C ASN A 1029 21.40 -8.95 -17.98
N THR A 1030 20.07 -8.90 -18.04
CA THR A 1030 19.29 -9.11 -19.28
C THR A 1030 19.02 -7.83 -20.10
N PHE A 1031 19.39 -6.63 -19.62
CA PHE A 1031 19.16 -5.35 -20.31
C PHE A 1031 20.45 -4.63 -20.77
N TYR A 1032 21.63 -5.20 -20.53
CA TYR A 1032 22.92 -4.63 -20.90
C TYR A 1032 23.94 -5.70 -21.35
N ASP A 1033 24.14 -5.84 -22.67
CA ASP A 1033 25.17 -6.70 -23.29
C ASP A 1033 26.44 -5.92 -23.66
N GLY A 1034 26.83 -4.95 -22.81
CA GLY A 1034 27.93 -4.01 -23.05
C GLY A 1034 29.22 -4.32 -22.28
N PRO A 1035 30.30 -3.56 -22.55
CA PRO A 1035 31.58 -3.75 -21.87
C PRO A 1035 31.51 -3.36 -20.39
N THR A 1036 32.12 -4.16 -19.50
CA THR A 1036 32.11 -3.94 -18.05
C THR A 1036 32.77 -2.62 -17.61
N HIS A 1037 33.56 -1.99 -18.48
CA HIS A 1037 34.37 -0.80 -18.19
C HIS A 1037 35.33 -0.95 -16.99
N ALA A 1038 35.66 -2.20 -16.63
CA ALA A 1038 36.50 -2.60 -15.49
C ALA A 1038 37.86 -1.86 -15.40
N ASP A 1039 38.50 -1.55 -16.52
CA ASP A 1039 39.79 -0.85 -16.54
C ASP A 1039 39.70 0.64 -16.18
N SER A 1040 38.49 1.24 -16.23
CA SER A 1040 38.28 2.61 -15.74
C SER A 1040 38.49 2.72 -14.23
N LEU A 1041 38.20 1.65 -13.46
CA LEU A 1041 38.20 1.66 -12.01
C LEU A 1041 39.54 2.12 -11.42
N ALA A 1042 40.67 1.70 -12.00
CA ALA A 1042 42.00 2.09 -11.53
C ALA A 1042 42.23 3.61 -11.61
N ASN A 1043 41.84 4.24 -12.74
CA ASN A 1043 42.01 5.66 -13.02
C ASN A 1043 41.15 6.59 -12.14
N TYR A 1044 40.14 6.02 -11.47
CA TYR A 1044 39.19 6.73 -10.60
C TYR A 1044 39.14 6.12 -9.19
N SER A 1045 40.23 5.45 -8.78
CA SER A 1045 40.45 4.90 -7.44
C SER A 1045 41.34 5.81 -6.59
N SER A 1046 41.31 5.61 -5.27
CA SER A 1046 42.28 6.15 -4.33
C SER A 1046 42.97 5.01 -3.59
N SER A 1047 44.30 4.94 -3.65
CA SER A 1047 45.11 3.87 -3.03
C SER A 1047 44.64 2.45 -3.39
N GLY A 1048 44.27 2.21 -4.66
CA GLY A 1048 43.79 0.92 -5.15
C GLY A 1048 42.38 0.54 -4.69
N ARG A 1049 41.59 1.51 -4.19
CA ARG A 1049 40.22 1.31 -3.73
C ARG A 1049 39.25 2.29 -4.39
N VAL A 1050 38.10 1.79 -4.81
CA VAL A 1050 36.92 2.59 -5.18
C VAL A 1050 36.31 3.09 -3.87
N VAL A 1051 35.94 4.37 -3.78
CA VAL A 1051 35.36 4.99 -2.59
C VAL A 1051 34.10 5.73 -3.00
N ASP A 1052 32.96 5.23 -2.54
CA ASP A 1052 31.61 5.71 -2.86
C ASP A 1052 30.77 5.78 -1.55
N TYR A 1053 29.49 6.16 -1.65
CA TYR A 1053 28.55 6.22 -0.53
C TYR A 1053 27.35 5.31 -0.79
N ALA A 1054 26.85 4.69 0.28
CA ALA A 1054 25.70 3.80 0.25
C ALA A 1054 24.40 4.61 0.22
N ILE A 1055 23.44 4.16 -0.60
CA ILE A 1055 22.12 4.81 -0.78
C ILE A 1055 21.28 4.80 0.50
N ALA A 1056 21.46 3.76 1.32
CA ALA A 1056 20.78 3.59 2.59
C ALA A 1056 21.57 2.66 3.54
N ILE A 1057 21.18 2.66 4.82
CA ILE A 1057 21.49 1.61 5.79
C ILE A 1057 20.20 0.79 6.02
N ASN A 1058 20.33 -0.54 5.99
CA ASN A 1058 19.21 -1.48 6.08
C ASN A 1058 18.62 -1.57 7.50
N THR A 1059 19.47 -1.76 8.52
CA THR A 1059 19.03 -2.04 9.89
C THR A 1059 19.78 -1.17 10.93
N THR A 1060 19.15 -0.99 12.09
CA THR A 1060 19.74 -0.27 13.24
C THR A 1060 20.56 -1.16 14.17
N ALA A 1061 20.49 -2.49 14.01
CA ALA A 1061 21.16 -3.46 14.88
C ALA A 1061 22.64 -3.70 14.52
N LYS A 1062 22.98 -3.60 13.23
CA LYS A 1062 24.34 -3.66 12.68
C LYS A 1062 24.48 -2.59 11.58
N LEU A 1063 25.70 -2.13 11.30
CA LEU A 1063 25.96 -1.14 10.25
C LEU A 1063 25.92 -1.80 8.86
N ASP A 1064 24.70 -2.01 8.37
CA ASP A 1064 24.38 -2.81 7.19
C ASP A 1064 24.16 -1.89 5.97
N LYS A 1065 25.22 -1.64 5.21
CA LYS A 1065 25.27 -0.60 4.16
C LYS A 1065 24.82 -1.16 2.81
N ILE A 1066 23.88 -0.49 2.15
CA ILE A 1066 23.40 -0.86 0.82
C ILE A 1066 24.32 -0.19 -0.22
N ALA A 1067 25.32 -0.95 -0.69
CA ALA A 1067 26.46 -0.48 -1.49
C ALA A 1067 26.14 -0.22 -2.97
N ILE A 1068 25.12 0.61 -3.22
CA ILE A 1068 24.72 1.13 -4.53
C ILE A 1068 25.39 2.49 -4.75
N THR A 1069 25.98 2.76 -5.91
CA THR A 1069 26.47 4.11 -6.27
C THR A 1069 25.28 4.96 -6.74
N HIS A 1070 25.11 6.17 -6.22
CA HIS A 1070 23.86 6.93 -6.38
C HIS A 1070 24.06 8.45 -6.55
N THR A 1071 23.04 9.14 -7.06
CA THR A 1071 23.05 10.60 -7.27
C THR A 1071 22.68 11.43 -6.03
N ASP A 1072 22.19 10.85 -4.93
CA ASP A 1072 21.77 11.64 -3.73
C ASP A 1072 22.89 12.48 -3.08
N THR A 1073 24.14 12.21 -3.44
CA THR A 1073 25.28 13.10 -3.17
C THR A 1073 25.05 14.54 -3.66
N ALA A 1074 24.26 14.73 -4.72
CA ALA A 1074 23.79 16.01 -5.24
C ALA A 1074 23.07 16.88 -4.19
N PHE A 1075 22.26 16.28 -3.30
CA PHE A 1075 21.61 17.04 -2.22
C PHE A 1075 22.64 17.66 -1.28
N ARG A 1076 23.68 16.91 -0.90
CA ARG A 1076 24.75 17.43 -0.02
C ARG A 1076 25.54 18.54 -0.72
N LEU A 1077 25.86 18.36 -2.00
CA LEU A 1077 26.54 19.38 -2.82
C LEU A 1077 25.74 20.67 -2.97
N PHE A 1078 24.42 20.59 -3.10
CA PHE A 1078 23.54 21.73 -3.36
C PHE A 1078 23.10 22.48 -2.09
N LEU A 1079 22.88 21.74 -0.99
CA LEU A 1079 22.31 22.28 0.24
C LEU A 1079 23.35 22.72 1.28
N LEU A 1080 24.53 22.07 1.35
CA LEU A 1080 25.52 22.33 2.40
C LEU A 1080 26.75 23.11 1.91
N ASN A 1081 27.30 23.93 2.81
CA ASN A 1081 28.57 24.63 2.66
C ASN A 1081 29.61 24.03 3.63
N SER A 1082 29.83 22.71 3.56
CA SER A 1082 30.56 21.98 4.60
C SER A 1082 31.93 22.56 4.93
N THR A 1083 32.24 22.63 6.22
CA THR A 1083 33.46 23.25 6.78
C THR A 1083 34.49 22.24 7.29
N ASN A 1084 34.19 20.95 7.23
CA ASN A 1084 35.13 19.88 7.55
C ASN A 1084 35.91 19.49 6.28
N ASP A 1085 37.04 20.15 6.06
CA ASP A 1085 37.81 20.07 4.82
C ASP A 1085 38.28 18.66 4.46
N ALA A 1086 38.70 17.86 5.45
CA ALA A 1086 39.14 16.48 5.21
C ALA A 1086 37.99 15.60 4.71
N GLN A 1087 36.83 15.68 5.38
CA GLN A 1087 35.62 14.94 5.02
C GLN A 1087 35.06 15.41 3.66
N LEU A 1088 35.03 16.73 3.42
CA LEU A 1088 34.58 17.34 2.17
C LEU A 1088 35.48 16.97 0.99
N THR A 1089 36.81 16.99 1.16
CA THR A 1089 37.76 16.64 0.09
C THR A 1089 37.57 15.19 -0.39
N ILE A 1090 37.34 14.26 0.54
CA ILE A 1090 37.05 12.85 0.21
C ILE A 1090 35.70 12.74 -0.51
N PHE A 1091 34.66 13.41 0.00
CA PHE A 1091 33.30 13.40 -0.57
C PHE A 1091 33.24 13.92 -2.01
N LEU A 1092 33.93 15.04 -2.27
CA LEU A 1092 34.01 15.65 -3.61
C LEU A 1092 34.77 14.76 -4.60
N ASN A 1093 35.88 14.16 -4.17
CA ASN A 1093 36.65 13.24 -5.00
C ASN A 1093 35.82 11.99 -5.37
N ALA A 1094 35.18 11.36 -4.38
CA ALA A 1094 34.28 10.22 -4.59
C ALA A 1094 33.15 10.55 -5.58
N THR A 1095 32.43 11.66 -5.35
CA THR A 1095 31.30 12.07 -6.20
C THR A 1095 31.75 12.40 -7.63
N ALA A 1096 32.88 13.12 -7.79
CA ALA A 1096 33.44 13.41 -9.11
C ALA A 1096 33.88 12.13 -9.84
N ASN A 1097 34.47 11.17 -9.13
CA ASN A 1097 34.90 9.90 -9.71
C ASN A 1097 33.72 9.00 -10.09
N ALA A 1098 32.63 8.97 -9.29
CA ALA A 1098 31.40 8.25 -9.63
C ALA A 1098 30.74 8.78 -10.93
N ILE A 1099 30.84 10.10 -11.18
CA ILE A 1099 30.39 10.74 -12.44
C ILE A 1099 31.35 10.45 -13.60
N LEU A 1100 32.66 10.44 -13.37
CA LEU A 1100 33.64 10.24 -14.45
C LEU A 1100 33.85 8.77 -14.87
N ARG A 1101 33.36 7.80 -14.08
CA ARG A 1101 33.32 6.38 -14.44
C ARG A 1101 32.10 6.09 -15.34
N PRO A 1102 32.26 5.49 -16.54
CA PRO A 1102 31.14 5.08 -17.38
C PRO A 1102 30.31 3.96 -16.72
N PHE A 1103 29.01 3.90 -16.97
CA PHE A 1103 28.17 2.77 -16.57
C PHE A 1103 28.59 1.49 -17.32
N PRO A 1104 28.74 0.32 -16.64
CA PRO A 1104 28.35 0.03 -15.25
C PRO A 1104 29.42 0.32 -14.17
N ALA A 1105 30.65 0.71 -14.53
CA ALA A 1105 31.68 1.08 -13.55
C ALA A 1105 31.37 2.36 -12.73
N GLY A 1106 30.44 3.19 -13.19
CA GLY A 1106 29.97 4.41 -12.53
C GLY A 1106 28.61 4.86 -13.04
N LEU A 1107 28.32 6.16 -12.95
CA LEU A 1107 26.98 6.69 -13.21
C LEU A 1107 26.73 7.09 -14.67
N SER A 1108 27.77 7.40 -15.45
CA SER A 1108 27.58 8.11 -16.74
C SER A 1108 27.24 7.20 -17.93
N THR A 1109 26.19 7.58 -18.64
CA THR A 1109 25.82 7.10 -19.98
C THR A 1109 25.87 8.27 -20.97
N PRO A 1110 25.83 8.02 -22.30
CA PRO A 1110 25.71 9.08 -23.31
C PRO A 1110 24.43 9.95 -23.21
N TYR A 1111 23.46 9.59 -22.36
CA TYR A 1111 22.17 10.27 -22.23
C TYR A 1111 21.91 10.86 -20.83
N GLY A 1112 22.84 10.71 -19.89
CA GLY A 1112 22.76 11.25 -18.53
C GLY A 1112 23.50 10.38 -17.52
N ILE A 1113 23.56 10.87 -16.27
CA ILE A 1113 23.95 10.03 -15.13
C ILE A 1113 22.73 9.27 -14.59
N VAL A 1114 22.88 7.96 -14.34
CA VAL A 1114 21.80 7.14 -13.76
C VAL A 1114 21.63 7.45 -12.28
N VAL A 1115 20.39 7.44 -11.77
CA VAL A 1115 20.11 7.86 -10.38
C VAL A 1115 20.55 6.83 -9.33
N ALA A 1116 20.65 5.56 -9.70
CA ALA A 1116 21.25 4.50 -8.92
C ALA A 1116 21.91 3.46 -9.83
N ASN A 1117 23.09 2.98 -9.44
CA ASN A 1117 23.81 1.90 -10.09
C ASN A 1117 24.19 0.83 -9.04
N PRO A 1118 23.67 -0.40 -9.15
CA PRO A 1118 23.92 -1.47 -8.18
C PRO A 1118 25.18 -2.30 -8.49
N ALA A 1119 25.88 -2.08 -9.60
CA ALA A 1119 26.88 -3.00 -10.15
C ALA A 1119 28.16 -3.18 -9.29
N LEU A 1120 28.29 -2.44 -8.18
CA LEU A 1120 29.37 -2.61 -7.19
C LEU A 1120 28.89 -3.21 -5.85
N ALA A 1121 27.61 -3.58 -5.75
CA ALA A 1121 27.02 -4.24 -4.58
C ALA A 1121 27.49 -5.71 -4.46
N ASP A 1122 27.30 -6.28 -3.27
CA ASP A 1122 27.66 -7.65 -2.90
C ASP A 1122 26.56 -8.68 -3.21
N ASP A 1123 25.40 -8.21 -3.68
CA ASP A 1123 24.10 -8.87 -3.52
C ASP A 1123 23.34 -8.97 -4.85
N LYS A 1124 22.91 -10.20 -5.18
CA LYS A 1124 22.23 -10.55 -6.42
C LYS A 1124 20.72 -10.22 -6.40
N GLU A 1125 20.08 -10.16 -5.24
CA GLU A 1125 18.69 -9.68 -5.13
C GLU A 1125 18.64 -8.16 -5.29
N ILE A 1126 19.62 -7.45 -4.72
CA ILE A 1126 19.74 -5.99 -4.85
C ILE A 1126 20.02 -5.57 -6.31
N THR A 1127 20.93 -6.26 -7.01
CA THR A 1127 21.23 -5.95 -8.42
C THR A 1127 20.06 -6.24 -9.35
N ALA A 1128 19.30 -7.33 -9.14
CA ALA A 1128 18.13 -7.68 -9.93
C ALA A 1128 16.98 -6.65 -9.85
N GLY A 1129 16.84 -5.93 -8.73
CA GLY A 1129 15.78 -4.93 -8.53
C GLY A 1129 16.00 -3.58 -9.22
N PHE A 1130 17.21 -3.31 -9.75
CA PHE A 1130 17.62 -1.98 -10.22
C PHE A 1130 17.76 -1.91 -11.76
N THR A 1131 16.72 -2.34 -12.47
CA THR A 1131 16.69 -2.34 -13.94
C THR A 1131 16.70 -0.94 -14.56
N ASN A 1132 16.95 -0.86 -15.86
CA ASN A 1132 16.74 0.34 -16.67
C ASN A 1132 15.24 0.68 -16.85
N SER A 1133 14.32 -0.21 -16.45
CA SER A 1133 12.88 0.08 -16.38
C SER A 1133 12.39 0.44 -14.98
N ALA A 1134 13.24 0.35 -13.95
CA ALA A 1134 12.87 0.71 -12.59
C ALA A 1134 12.91 2.23 -12.40
N TYR A 1135 11.77 2.81 -11.99
CA TYR A 1135 11.54 4.26 -11.86
C TYR A 1135 12.59 5.02 -11.03
N HIS A 1136 13.30 4.35 -10.11
CA HIS A 1136 14.43 4.90 -9.35
C HIS A 1136 15.72 4.04 -9.43
N GLY A 1137 15.80 3.17 -10.45
CA GLY A 1137 16.93 2.28 -10.74
C GLY A 1137 17.98 2.92 -11.64
N THR A 1138 18.39 2.21 -12.70
CA THR A 1138 19.43 2.67 -13.64
C THR A 1138 18.91 3.65 -14.71
N VAL A 1139 17.93 4.47 -14.32
CA VAL A 1139 17.24 5.50 -15.13
C VAL A 1139 17.80 6.90 -14.88
N ILE A 1140 17.46 7.86 -15.74
CA ILE A 1140 18.00 9.22 -15.74
C ILE A 1140 16.86 10.21 -15.47
N TRP A 1141 17.04 11.12 -14.51
CA TRP A 1141 16.04 12.11 -14.11
C TRP A 1141 16.55 13.54 -14.36
N SER A 1142 15.78 14.39 -15.06
CA SER A 1142 16.19 15.76 -15.44
C SER A 1142 16.63 16.61 -14.26
N TRP A 1143 15.81 16.66 -13.21
CA TRP A 1143 16.11 17.47 -12.01
C TRP A 1143 17.30 16.94 -11.20
N GLN A 1144 17.64 15.65 -11.27
CA GLN A 1144 18.87 15.11 -10.66
C GLN A 1144 20.11 15.58 -11.43
N LEU A 1145 20.03 15.66 -12.77
CA LEU A 1145 21.08 16.32 -13.57
C LEU A 1145 21.24 17.79 -13.16
N ALA A 1146 20.13 18.52 -13.03
CA ALA A 1146 20.13 19.94 -12.65
C ALA A 1146 20.66 20.17 -11.21
N LEU A 1147 20.24 19.35 -10.24
CA LEU A 1147 20.67 19.39 -8.85
C LEU A 1147 22.16 19.05 -8.73
N MET A 1148 22.63 18.01 -9.42
CA MET A 1148 24.04 17.63 -9.45
C MET A 1148 24.89 18.74 -10.09
N ALA A 1149 24.50 19.24 -11.27
CA ALA A 1149 25.20 20.30 -11.98
C ALA A 1149 25.31 21.57 -11.12
N LYS A 1150 24.22 22.01 -10.48
CA LYS A 1150 24.23 23.23 -9.66
C LYS A 1150 24.87 23.04 -8.28
N GLY A 1151 24.86 21.81 -7.74
CA GLY A 1151 25.65 21.43 -6.57
C GLY A 1151 27.16 21.47 -6.85
N LEU A 1152 27.62 20.87 -7.95
CA LEU A 1152 29.01 20.93 -8.40
C LEU A 1152 29.46 22.38 -8.62
N GLU A 1153 28.63 23.20 -9.28
CA GLU A 1153 28.88 24.64 -9.48
C GLU A 1153 29.02 25.38 -8.15
N ARG A 1154 28.12 25.14 -7.20
CA ARG A 1154 28.13 25.76 -5.86
C ARG A 1154 29.44 25.47 -5.13
N GLN A 1155 29.99 24.26 -5.25
CA GLN A 1155 31.27 23.94 -4.63
C GLN A 1155 32.45 24.54 -5.40
N LEU A 1156 32.49 24.49 -6.74
CA LEU A 1156 33.52 25.14 -7.55
C LEU A 1156 33.59 26.67 -7.32
N ALA A 1157 32.45 27.33 -7.12
CA ALA A 1157 32.38 28.75 -6.79
C ALA A 1157 33.08 29.12 -5.46
N ARG A 1158 33.23 28.17 -4.52
CA ARG A 1158 34.00 28.38 -3.27
C ARG A 1158 35.52 28.46 -3.49
N CYS A 1159 35.99 28.14 -4.70
CA CYS A 1159 37.39 28.25 -5.10
C CYS A 1159 37.73 29.57 -5.82
N LEU A 1160 36.73 30.41 -6.14
CA LEU A 1160 36.96 31.72 -6.75
C LEU A 1160 37.48 32.73 -5.72
N PRO A 1161 38.35 33.69 -6.11
CA PRO A 1161 38.81 34.75 -5.20
C PRO A 1161 37.65 35.63 -4.74
N SER A 1162 37.43 35.72 -3.42
CA SER A 1162 36.47 36.68 -2.87
C SER A 1162 37.09 38.09 -2.86
N ALA A 1163 36.26 39.12 -3.04
CA ALA A 1163 36.74 40.50 -3.10
C ALA A 1163 37.14 41.10 -1.73
N ASN A 1164 36.78 40.46 -0.60
CA ASN A 1164 36.93 41.05 0.75
C ASN A 1164 37.34 40.07 1.88
N GLU A 1165 37.40 38.75 1.64
CA GLU A 1165 37.85 37.76 2.63
C GLU A 1165 39.02 36.91 2.09
N SER A 1166 40.11 36.87 2.87
CA SER A 1166 41.37 36.21 2.50
C SER A 1166 41.81 35.14 3.52
N ASP A 1167 40.94 34.16 3.80
CA ASP A 1167 41.41 32.86 4.34
C ASP A 1167 40.44 31.68 4.09
N ASN A 1168 39.12 31.95 4.07
CA ASN A 1168 38.02 30.95 4.05
C ASN A 1168 37.90 30.03 2.80
N THR A 1169 38.95 29.89 1.97
CA THR A 1169 38.97 29.00 0.80
C THR A 1169 39.14 27.52 1.22
N PRO A 1170 38.21 26.60 0.88
CA PRO A 1170 38.30 25.20 1.27
C PRO A 1170 39.56 24.48 0.78
N ALA A 1171 40.08 23.54 1.56
CA ALA A 1171 41.30 22.79 1.25
C ALA A 1171 41.22 22.01 -0.07
N PHE A 1172 40.03 21.53 -0.49
CA PHE A 1172 39.89 20.82 -1.76
C PHE A 1172 40.24 21.70 -2.98
N CYS A 1173 40.04 23.02 -2.91
CA CYS A 1173 40.44 23.96 -3.95
C CYS A 1173 41.98 24.03 -4.11
N ARG A 1174 42.72 23.79 -3.02
CA ARG A 1174 44.19 23.73 -2.97
C ARG A 1174 44.71 22.33 -3.34
N ASN A 1175 43.87 21.29 -3.26
CA ASN A 1175 44.16 19.94 -3.75
C ASN A 1175 43.93 19.84 -5.26
N ASN A 1176 44.99 20.05 -6.05
CA ASN A 1176 44.92 20.06 -7.52
C ASN A 1176 44.27 18.81 -8.13
N GLY A 1177 44.47 17.62 -7.53
CA GLY A 1177 43.85 16.38 -8.02
C GLY A 1177 42.34 16.39 -7.88
N VAL A 1178 41.84 16.74 -6.68
CA VAL A 1178 40.39 16.79 -6.40
C VAL A 1178 39.72 17.96 -7.10
N HIS A 1179 40.34 19.14 -7.13
CA HIS A 1179 39.81 20.30 -7.86
C HIS A 1179 39.72 20.03 -9.37
N THR A 1180 40.74 19.41 -9.96
CA THR A 1180 40.71 18.99 -11.37
C THR A 1180 39.66 17.90 -11.62
N ALA A 1181 39.54 16.91 -10.73
CA ALA A 1181 38.49 15.88 -10.84
C ALA A 1181 37.09 16.51 -10.80
N LEU A 1182 36.85 17.47 -9.90
CA LEU A 1182 35.59 18.18 -9.76
C LEU A 1182 35.25 19.02 -11.01
N LYS A 1183 36.21 19.77 -11.56
CA LYS A 1183 36.00 20.52 -12.82
C LYS A 1183 35.77 19.60 -14.01
N ARG A 1184 36.50 18.47 -14.12
CA ARG A 1184 36.23 17.44 -15.14
C ARG A 1184 34.82 16.88 -15.00
N ALA A 1185 34.37 16.54 -13.78
CA ALA A 1185 33.03 15.99 -13.54
C ALA A 1185 31.93 17.00 -13.90
N TYR A 1186 32.09 18.28 -13.53
CA TYR A 1186 31.19 19.37 -13.95
C TYR A 1186 31.08 19.46 -15.47
N ASN A 1187 32.22 19.48 -16.17
CA ASN A 1187 32.25 19.59 -17.63
C ASN A 1187 31.78 18.33 -18.37
N HIS A 1188 32.02 17.14 -17.81
CA HIS A 1188 31.52 15.89 -18.37
C HIS A 1188 30.00 15.80 -18.24
N LEU A 1189 29.46 16.10 -17.06
CA LEU A 1189 28.03 16.18 -16.82
C LEU A 1189 27.37 17.23 -17.71
N TRP A 1190 27.94 18.44 -17.83
CA TRP A 1190 27.41 19.46 -18.72
C TRP A 1190 27.54 19.11 -20.19
N GLY A 1191 28.59 18.41 -20.63
CA GLY A 1191 28.66 17.85 -21.98
C GLY A 1191 27.47 16.94 -22.26
N ILE A 1192 27.20 15.98 -21.37
CA ILE A 1192 26.06 15.06 -21.51
C ILE A 1192 24.72 15.81 -21.45
N ILE A 1193 24.57 16.84 -20.61
CA ILE A 1193 23.35 17.68 -20.55
C ILE A 1193 23.16 18.47 -21.84
N ASP A 1194 24.21 19.13 -22.34
CA ASP A 1194 24.18 19.95 -23.55
C ASP A 1194 23.91 19.07 -24.79
N ASP A 1195 24.52 17.87 -24.88
CA ASP A 1195 24.28 16.86 -25.93
C ASP A 1195 22.86 16.23 -25.88
N ASN A 1196 22.11 16.47 -24.80
CA ASN A 1196 20.75 15.94 -24.58
C ASN A 1196 19.71 17.03 -24.30
N SER A 1197 19.97 18.29 -24.71
CA SER A 1197 19.13 19.48 -24.43
C SER A 1197 17.62 19.23 -24.59
N ASP A 1198 17.25 18.55 -25.67
CA ASP A 1198 15.87 18.38 -26.11
C ASP A 1198 15.10 17.38 -25.23
N ARG A 1199 15.82 16.56 -24.45
CA ARG A 1199 15.27 15.55 -23.53
C ARG A 1199 15.11 16.06 -22.11
N LEU A 1200 15.74 17.18 -21.75
CA LEU A 1200 15.71 17.74 -20.40
C LEU A 1200 14.29 18.13 -19.93
N GLN A 1201 13.36 18.31 -20.87
CA GLN A 1201 11.93 18.54 -20.62
C GLN A 1201 11.15 17.25 -20.30
N SER A 1202 11.79 16.08 -20.32
CA SER A 1202 11.23 14.83 -19.77
C SER A 1202 11.43 14.78 -18.24
N GLU A 1203 10.49 14.16 -17.53
CA GLU A 1203 10.58 13.87 -16.09
C GLU A 1203 11.78 12.94 -15.80
N VAL A 1204 11.69 11.77 -16.43
CA VAL A 1204 12.64 10.66 -16.36
C VAL A 1204 12.77 10.08 -17.77
N TRP A 1205 13.90 9.48 -18.09
CA TRP A 1205 14.05 8.66 -19.29
C TRP A 1205 15.02 7.52 -19.03
N SER A 1206 15.08 6.62 -20.00
CA SER A 1206 15.94 5.46 -19.95
C SER A 1206 16.66 5.27 -21.28
N TRP A 1207 17.30 4.11 -21.38
CA TRP A 1207 18.16 3.72 -22.45
C TRP A 1207 18.08 2.19 -22.60
N SER A 1208 18.24 1.71 -23.83
CA SER A 1208 18.62 0.33 -24.12
C SER A 1208 20.07 0.30 -24.57
N TYR A 1209 20.74 -0.84 -24.40
CA TYR A 1209 22.05 -1.09 -24.98
C TYR A 1209 21.98 -2.27 -25.96
N SER A 1210 22.87 -2.30 -26.93
CA SER A 1210 23.08 -3.46 -27.81
C SER A 1210 24.53 -3.53 -28.25
N SER A 1211 25.19 -4.69 -28.13
CA SER A 1211 26.58 -4.92 -28.55
C SER A 1211 26.91 -4.49 -29.99
N LYS A 1212 25.90 -4.45 -30.88
CA LYS A 1212 26.03 -4.00 -32.28
C LYS A 1212 25.57 -2.56 -32.56
N GLY A 1213 24.89 -1.91 -31.61
CA GLY A 1213 24.24 -0.61 -31.80
C GLY A 1213 24.54 0.44 -30.73
N GLY A 1214 25.29 0.09 -29.68
CA GLY A 1214 25.57 0.95 -28.55
C GLY A 1214 24.33 1.28 -27.71
N TYR A 1215 24.40 2.39 -26.98
CA TYR A 1215 23.26 2.97 -26.26
C TYR A 1215 22.24 3.55 -27.25
N LYS A 1216 20.95 3.36 -26.96
CA LYS A 1216 19.80 4.02 -27.61
C LYS A 1216 18.85 4.57 -26.57
N PHE A 1217 18.35 5.79 -26.75
CA PHE A 1217 17.37 6.42 -25.86
C PHE A 1217 16.04 5.65 -25.87
N ALA A 1218 15.37 5.57 -24.71
CA ALA A 1218 14.04 4.98 -24.58
C ALA A 1218 13.17 5.76 -23.56
N PRO A 1219 11.92 6.12 -23.90
CA PRO A 1219 10.92 6.51 -22.90
C PRO A 1219 10.67 5.36 -21.91
N LEU A 1220 10.57 5.65 -20.60
CA LEU A 1220 10.51 4.61 -19.57
C LEU A 1220 9.32 3.65 -19.79
N GLY A 1221 8.14 4.20 -20.09
CA GLY A 1221 6.92 3.43 -20.32
C GLY A 1221 6.92 2.55 -21.58
N THR A 1222 7.95 2.64 -22.43
CA THR A 1222 8.14 1.72 -23.58
C THR A 1222 8.92 0.46 -23.23
N LEU A 1223 9.59 0.43 -22.07
CA LEU A 1223 10.39 -0.71 -21.61
C LEU A 1223 9.52 -1.72 -20.85
N PRO A 1224 9.88 -3.02 -20.86
CA PRO A 1224 9.24 -4.03 -20.00
C PRO A 1224 9.34 -3.65 -18.51
N PRO A 1225 8.28 -3.85 -17.71
CA PRO A 1225 8.30 -3.51 -16.29
C PRO A 1225 9.38 -4.30 -15.53
N PRO A 1226 9.91 -3.76 -14.42
CA PRO A 1226 10.81 -4.48 -13.52
C PRO A 1226 10.22 -5.80 -13.01
N PRO A 1227 11.06 -6.80 -12.68
CA PRO A 1227 10.60 -8.05 -12.09
C PRO A 1227 9.70 -7.82 -10.87
N GLY A 1228 8.51 -8.44 -10.86
CA GLY A 1228 7.53 -8.30 -9.78
C GLY A 1228 6.54 -7.13 -9.91
N LEU A 1229 6.61 -6.32 -10.97
CA LEU A 1229 5.62 -5.27 -11.27
C LEU A 1229 4.76 -5.66 -12.48
N GLY A 1230 3.44 -5.41 -12.38
CA GLY A 1230 2.46 -5.83 -13.40
C GLY A 1230 2.31 -4.90 -14.60
N SER A 1231 2.84 -3.67 -14.52
CA SER A 1231 2.72 -2.63 -15.55
C SER A 1231 3.90 -1.66 -15.48
N GLY A 1232 4.20 -1.00 -16.61
CA GLY A 1232 5.34 -0.09 -16.74
C GLY A 1232 5.02 1.34 -16.30
N THR A 1233 6.03 2.08 -15.82
CA THR A 1233 5.87 3.47 -15.37
C THR A 1233 6.01 4.45 -16.55
N GLU A 1234 4.98 5.24 -16.83
CA GLU A 1234 4.99 6.30 -17.84
C GLU A 1234 5.98 7.43 -17.45
N SER A 1235 6.57 8.12 -18.43
CA SER A 1235 7.62 9.15 -18.19
C SER A 1235 7.49 10.44 -18.99
N ASN A 1236 6.62 10.44 -20.00
CA ASN A 1236 6.55 11.50 -21.01
C ASN A 1236 5.43 12.51 -20.70
N VAL A 1237 5.05 12.61 -19.43
CA VAL A 1237 4.14 13.62 -18.89
C VAL A 1237 5.00 14.76 -18.36
N ARG A 1238 4.74 16.00 -18.79
CA ARG A 1238 5.50 17.14 -18.27
C ARG A 1238 5.34 17.26 -16.76
N GLN A 1239 6.47 17.42 -16.07
CA GLN A 1239 6.55 17.76 -14.65
C GLN A 1239 7.15 19.15 -14.45
N LEU A 1240 6.80 19.79 -13.34
CA LEU A 1240 7.43 21.02 -12.84
C LEU A 1240 8.97 20.86 -12.70
N TRP A 1241 9.43 19.67 -12.35
CA TRP A 1241 10.85 19.32 -12.22
C TRP A 1241 11.63 19.30 -13.54
N SER A 1242 10.99 18.90 -14.63
CA SER A 1242 11.61 18.95 -15.97
C SER A 1242 11.85 20.37 -16.48
N LEU A 1243 11.23 21.38 -15.85
CA LEU A 1243 11.37 22.79 -16.20
C LEU A 1243 12.54 23.47 -15.46
N THR A 1244 13.26 22.77 -14.56
CA THR A 1244 14.36 23.33 -13.74
C THR A 1244 15.49 23.93 -14.57
N PHE A 1245 15.71 23.45 -15.80
CA PHE A 1245 16.65 24.03 -16.76
C PHE A 1245 16.23 25.40 -17.36
N LEU A 1246 15.07 25.96 -16.98
CA LEU A 1246 14.80 27.40 -17.14
C LEU A 1246 15.78 28.25 -16.31
N ALA A 1247 16.13 27.78 -15.10
CA ALA A 1247 17.00 28.48 -14.16
C ALA A 1247 18.43 27.90 -14.11
N VAL A 1248 18.56 26.58 -14.17
CA VAL A 1248 19.85 25.90 -14.16
C VAL A 1248 20.46 25.92 -15.56
N LYS A 1249 21.46 26.78 -15.76
CA LYS A 1249 22.26 26.89 -17.00
C LYS A 1249 23.74 26.73 -16.66
N ARG A 1250 24.55 26.27 -17.63
CA ARG A 1250 26.00 26.07 -17.51
C ARG A 1250 26.72 27.39 -17.22
N ASN A 1251 27.49 27.44 -16.14
CA ASN A 1251 28.38 28.55 -15.86
C ASN A 1251 29.69 28.36 -16.66
N LYS A 1252 30.02 29.34 -17.50
CA LYS A 1252 31.19 29.31 -18.40
C LYS A 1252 32.51 29.57 -17.68
N ASP A 1253 32.51 30.13 -16.47
CA ASP A 1253 33.71 30.34 -15.66
C ASP A 1253 34.34 29.01 -15.21
N PHE A 1254 33.55 27.94 -15.20
CA PHE A 1254 33.98 26.57 -14.89
C PHE A 1254 34.04 25.66 -16.13
N ALA A 1255 33.96 26.21 -17.35
CA ALA A 1255 34.27 25.48 -18.59
C ALA A 1255 35.78 25.20 -18.71
#